data_AF-A0A0P1H9W2-F1
#
_entry.id   AF-A0A0P1H9W2-F1
#
_cell.length_a   1.000
_cell.length_b   1.000
_cell.length_c   1.000
_cell.angle_alpha   90.00
_cell.angle_beta   90.00
_cell.angle_gamma   90.00
#
_symmetry.space_group_name_H-M   'P 1'
#
loop_
_entity.id
_entity.type
_entity.pdbx_description
1 polymer ?
#
loop_
_entity_poly.entity_id
_entity_poly.type
_entity_poly.pdbx_seq_one_letter_code
_entity_poly.pdbx_strand_id
1 'polypeptide(L)'
;MAGLATFNFKLSQLYPGSGEHKLNTCGNPDCSNFGHPMTERAARRELWRSKRPDLTPEQLKLYETNGPGAYKLAGSKAKHLRVSSAFQFDGNPHEWSDQRTIRCLGQTRDGSPCKSGFSILSPAHLAEEVDRLRNYNGVLDGPSCGACGVRLLDKPDEFALNGAHERTKDRDGKPAKRNAAPKSIRVVHKPCKGKKGARFSVSLPHAGQKNTADNLRILGAVLNSAGIIDIQRTLSIATGKSIGMSRIYDRIAWFEEVYLAYEREMLRRWKAKIEKSGELIEHRLSHDDMVLTVNWETAADRRNTQLNCAVTADARSGYVYRLDVDFDPRAAPLDVFNSTYLDEEGQPQNLSQEYPGSKVASAPKFSWQRPTGRFHESQFFGACVNEIRAFQICAKRRMPKRTKDQQDERKEIMDRTDGMIAKIREISEGWFGFPFDDTDERGSFKGVTTRDTYTKGAHFILLKEMLPYGSIVLTTEQEATLPPLLPHIFDQEIRENRFTWLAMSFNKKATKPERQRLVNGYRRARKKFRDKGLYNGRFDPDTDEQAITEAFIASGLSTALRGTSSPFQISNYKIRSFPGLWVKSPTEASGEIGKVVGFPIVPRPLRQTLKQVPFDQEQLDADLRRELAPLVYKATFQPVSSFMNSLRTRLSVADRAGSGGARVGGTYIQGAIFNPKILVSILNIYRVHYNFFEERSYACPYAEIDDLIDPPVMIQRAMPIPGTDEFVDLPPKPRRVPAKKTPAMRHGMDAFTKKKDGSEVPPDLYRVLYRPWLYMGTKLGARFERSRGKRRQSQAD
;
A
#
# COMPACT_ATOMS: atom_id res chain seq x y z
N MET A 1 41.59 8.41 14.70
CA MET A 1 40.13 8.22 14.69
C MET A 1 39.80 6.87 14.08
N ALA A 2 39.63 5.83 14.90
CA ALA A 2 39.22 4.50 14.44
C ALA A 2 37.69 4.41 14.63
N GLY A 3 36.92 4.61 13.55
CA GLY A 3 35.45 4.57 13.64
C GLY A 3 34.91 3.18 13.98
N LEU A 4 33.70 3.08 14.53
CA LEU A 4 32.95 1.81 14.62
C LEU A 4 32.63 1.16 13.26
N ALA A 5 32.80 1.90 12.17
CA ALA A 5 32.88 1.34 10.82
C ALA A 5 34.09 0.38 10.63
N THR A 6 35.14 0.51 11.46
CA THR A 6 36.33 -0.37 11.48
C THR A 6 36.23 -1.55 12.45
N PHE A 7 35.21 -1.60 13.32
CA PHE A 7 35.00 -2.77 14.17
C PHE A 7 34.35 -3.91 13.39
N ASN A 8 35.07 -5.04 13.34
CA ASN A 8 34.66 -6.24 12.63
C ASN A 8 33.61 -7.02 13.42
N PHE A 9 32.33 -6.72 13.20
CA PHE A 9 31.23 -7.58 13.62
C PHE A 9 31.14 -8.83 12.74
N LYS A 10 30.88 -9.98 13.35
CA LYS A 10 30.50 -11.21 12.63
C LYS A 10 29.02 -11.12 12.24
N LEU A 11 28.65 -11.73 11.11
CA LEU A 11 27.25 -11.76 10.68
C LEU A 11 26.35 -12.44 11.72
N SER A 12 26.82 -13.53 12.36
CA SER A 12 26.03 -14.24 13.37
C SER A 12 25.73 -13.42 14.62
N GLN A 13 26.52 -12.38 14.90
CA GLN A 13 26.26 -11.44 15.99
C GLN A 13 25.14 -10.45 15.65
N LEU A 14 24.88 -10.21 14.37
CA LEU A 14 23.96 -9.16 13.89
C LEU A 14 22.69 -9.69 13.23
N TYR A 15 22.65 -10.97 12.88
CA TYR A 15 21.61 -11.57 12.06
C TYR A 15 20.29 -11.70 12.84
N PRO A 16 19.22 -10.98 12.47
CA PRO A 16 17.96 -10.97 13.22
C PRO A 16 17.04 -12.15 12.87
N GLY A 17 17.55 -13.16 12.16
CA GLY A 17 16.73 -14.23 11.58
C GLY A 17 16.02 -13.79 10.29
N SER A 18 15.21 -14.71 9.76
CA SER A 18 14.48 -14.52 8.50
C SER A 18 12.96 -14.34 8.66
N GLY A 19 12.41 -14.74 9.81
CA GLY A 19 10.97 -14.67 10.09
C GLY A 19 10.11 -15.46 9.10
N GLU A 20 8.80 -15.25 9.17
CA GLU A 20 7.79 -15.96 8.36
C GLU A 20 7.97 -15.70 6.86
N HIS A 21 8.22 -14.45 6.48
CA HIS A 21 8.37 -14.03 5.09
C HIS A 21 9.80 -14.13 4.56
N LYS A 22 10.67 -14.92 5.22
CA LYS A 22 12.04 -15.24 4.77
C LYS A 22 12.90 -14.02 4.40
N LEU A 23 12.70 -12.90 5.11
CA LEU A 23 13.56 -11.72 4.99
C LEU A 23 15.02 -12.10 5.28
N ASN A 24 15.96 -11.24 4.87
CA ASN A 24 17.39 -11.45 5.11
C ASN A 24 17.94 -12.78 4.53
N THR A 25 17.30 -13.34 3.50
CA THR A 25 17.79 -14.48 2.73
C THR A 25 18.08 -14.06 1.29
N CYS A 26 18.68 -14.94 0.48
CA CYS A 26 18.93 -14.62 -0.91
C CYS A 26 17.62 -14.51 -1.70
N GLY A 27 17.39 -13.40 -2.41
CA GLY A 27 16.25 -13.20 -3.30
C GLY A 27 16.46 -13.70 -4.74
N ASN A 28 17.55 -14.43 -5.04
CA ASN A 28 17.81 -14.99 -6.37
C ASN A 28 17.17 -16.38 -6.49
N PRO A 29 16.11 -16.57 -7.30
CA PRO A 29 15.42 -17.86 -7.41
C PRO A 29 16.29 -19.03 -7.91
N ASP A 30 17.42 -18.74 -8.56
CA ASP A 30 18.33 -19.75 -9.10
C ASP A 30 19.51 -20.07 -8.16
N CYS A 31 19.55 -19.45 -6.97
CA CYS A 31 20.57 -19.67 -5.96
C CYS A 31 20.17 -20.76 -4.96
N SER A 32 21.14 -21.58 -4.55
CA SER A 32 21.01 -22.54 -3.44
C SER A 32 20.58 -21.91 -2.10
N ASN A 33 20.83 -20.60 -1.93
CA ASN A 33 20.44 -19.84 -0.75
C ASN A 33 19.04 -19.21 -0.85
N PHE A 34 18.29 -19.44 -1.93
CA PHE A 34 16.97 -18.83 -2.12
C PHE A 34 16.00 -19.24 -1.00
N GLY A 35 15.58 -18.26 -0.20
CA GLY A 35 14.75 -18.50 0.98
C GLY A 35 15.42 -19.31 2.11
N HIS A 36 16.74 -19.55 2.04
CA HIS A 36 17.46 -20.29 3.07
C HIS A 36 18.09 -19.33 4.08
N PRO A 37 17.80 -19.46 5.39
CA PRO A 37 18.37 -18.61 6.43
C PRO A 37 19.88 -18.80 6.55
N MET A 38 20.54 -17.84 7.19
CA MET A 38 21.97 -17.96 7.49
C MET A 38 22.24 -19.18 8.38
N THR A 39 23.29 -19.91 8.07
CA THR A 39 23.78 -21.02 8.89
C THR A 39 25.28 -20.85 9.10
N GLU A 40 25.72 -20.97 10.35
CA GLU A 40 27.14 -20.84 10.68
C GLU A 40 27.99 -21.89 9.95
N ARG A 41 29.26 -21.54 9.72
CA ARG A 41 30.20 -22.39 8.97
C ARG A 41 30.38 -23.77 9.62
N ALA A 42 30.53 -23.83 10.93
CA ALA A 42 30.68 -25.09 11.67
C ALA A 42 29.43 -25.98 11.56
N ALA A 43 28.24 -25.40 11.76
CA ALA A 43 26.97 -26.11 11.63
C ALA A 43 26.75 -26.65 10.21
N ARG A 44 27.13 -25.89 9.17
CA ARG A 44 27.07 -26.38 7.78
C ARG A 44 28.01 -27.56 7.54
N ARG A 45 29.26 -27.48 8.03
CA ARG A 45 30.23 -28.58 7.92
C ARG A 45 29.68 -29.87 8.53
N GLU A 46 29.10 -29.78 9.71
CA GLU A 46 28.54 -30.94 10.43
C GLU A 46 27.31 -31.52 9.72
N LEU A 47 26.41 -30.65 9.25
CA LEU A 47 25.22 -31.06 8.48
C LEU A 47 25.58 -31.83 7.21
N TRP A 48 26.61 -31.39 6.48
CA TRP A 48 26.98 -32.04 5.22
C TRP A 48 27.82 -33.30 5.42
N ARG A 49 28.64 -33.36 6.47
CA ARG A 49 29.32 -34.60 6.88
C ARG A 49 28.34 -35.71 7.23
N SER A 50 27.29 -35.38 7.98
CA SER A 50 26.27 -36.34 8.40
C SER A 50 25.35 -36.75 7.25
N LYS A 51 24.88 -35.80 6.43
CA LYS A 51 23.97 -36.10 5.31
C LYS A 51 24.64 -36.85 4.16
N ARG A 52 25.90 -36.53 3.87
CA ARG A 52 26.65 -37.04 2.70
C ARG A 52 28.09 -37.38 3.11
N PRO A 53 28.30 -38.53 3.79
CA PRO A 53 29.62 -38.96 4.24
C PRO A 53 30.57 -39.32 3.09
N ASP A 54 30.02 -39.47 1.88
CA ASP A 54 30.69 -39.79 0.62
C ASP A 54 31.38 -38.59 -0.06
N LEU A 55 31.16 -37.35 0.43
CA LEU A 55 31.74 -36.16 -0.19
C LEU A 55 33.26 -36.13 -0.06
N THR A 56 33.94 -35.76 -1.15
CA THR A 56 35.39 -35.53 -1.10
C THR A 56 35.72 -34.34 -0.18
N PRO A 57 36.93 -34.28 0.40
CA PRO A 57 37.34 -33.15 1.23
C PRO A 57 37.17 -31.78 0.55
N GLU A 58 37.37 -31.72 -0.77
CA GLU A 58 37.19 -30.53 -1.58
C GLU A 58 35.72 -30.13 -1.72
N GLN A 59 34.84 -31.10 -2.00
CA GLN A 59 33.40 -30.87 -2.07
C GLN A 59 32.84 -30.45 -0.71
N LEU A 60 33.31 -31.06 0.38
CA LEU A 60 32.92 -30.67 1.73
C LEU A 60 33.33 -29.23 2.05
N LYS A 61 34.55 -28.83 1.67
CA LYS A 61 35.04 -27.44 1.80
C LYS A 61 34.21 -26.45 0.98
N LEU A 62 33.73 -26.87 -0.18
CA LEU A 62 32.82 -26.07 -1.01
C LEU A 62 31.48 -25.86 -0.31
N TYR A 63 30.84 -26.90 0.22
CA TYR A 63 29.56 -26.76 0.96
C TYR A 63 29.73 -25.97 2.26
N GLU A 64 30.85 -26.12 2.94
CA GLU A 64 31.22 -25.34 4.12
C GLU A 64 31.32 -23.83 3.81
N THR A 65 31.84 -23.48 2.63
CA THR A 65 32.08 -22.07 2.25
C THR A 65 30.89 -21.45 1.52
N ASN A 66 30.27 -22.20 0.60
CA ASN A 66 29.30 -21.74 -0.39
C ASN A 66 27.98 -22.54 -0.40
N GLY A 67 27.81 -23.50 0.51
CA GLY A 67 26.56 -24.28 0.60
C GLY A 67 25.36 -23.47 1.11
N PRO A 68 24.16 -24.09 1.16
CA PRO A 68 22.95 -23.45 1.67
C PRO A 68 23.16 -22.79 3.05
N GLY A 69 22.76 -21.53 3.19
CA GLY A 69 22.97 -20.71 4.37
C GLY A 69 24.28 -19.94 4.41
N ALA A 70 25.08 -19.98 3.32
CA ALA A 70 26.34 -19.23 3.22
C ALA A 70 26.11 -17.73 3.01
N TYR A 71 26.40 -16.91 4.01
CA TYR A 71 26.37 -15.46 3.90
C TYR A 71 27.56 -14.82 4.58
N LYS A 72 27.90 -13.60 4.16
CA LYS A 72 28.84 -12.74 4.88
C LYS A 72 28.30 -11.34 5.03
N LEU A 73 28.72 -10.68 6.10
CA LEU A 73 28.50 -9.24 6.26
C LEU A 73 29.30 -8.51 5.17
N ALA A 74 28.67 -7.53 4.54
CA ALA A 74 29.29 -6.64 3.57
C ALA A 74 29.25 -5.20 4.10
N GLY A 75 30.13 -4.36 3.54
CA GLY A 75 30.25 -2.96 3.94
C GLY A 75 28.96 -2.16 3.78
N SER A 76 28.92 -1.01 4.42
CA SER A 76 27.82 -0.06 4.36
C SER A 76 28.04 0.99 3.27
N LYS A 77 26.94 1.57 2.77
CA LYS A 77 27.02 2.76 1.90
C LYS A 77 27.30 4.01 2.75
N ALA A 78 27.99 5.00 2.18
CA ALA A 78 28.31 6.27 2.85
C ALA A 78 27.09 6.96 3.46
N LYS A 79 25.92 6.92 2.80
CA LYS A 79 24.67 7.50 3.32
C LYS A 79 24.16 6.92 4.65
N HIS A 80 24.67 5.76 5.04
CA HIS A 80 24.33 5.09 6.30
C HIS A 80 25.38 5.31 7.39
N LEU A 81 26.41 6.12 7.13
CA LEU A 81 27.35 6.58 8.14
C LEU A 81 26.64 7.55 9.08
N ARG A 82 26.91 7.40 10.37
CA ARG A 82 26.37 8.18 11.48
C ARG A 82 27.51 8.46 12.46
N VAL A 83 27.42 9.57 13.17
CA VAL A 83 28.39 9.92 14.23
C VAL A 83 27.68 9.77 15.56
N SER A 84 28.20 8.93 16.45
CA SER A 84 27.69 8.76 17.81
C SER A 84 28.68 9.35 18.80
N SER A 85 28.22 10.25 19.66
CA SER A 85 28.96 10.82 20.80
C SER A 85 28.47 10.26 22.15
N ALA A 86 27.78 9.12 22.15
CA ALA A 86 27.17 8.49 23.32
C ALA A 86 28.11 8.35 24.54
N PHE A 87 27.52 8.29 25.75
CA PHE A 87 28.23 8.15 27.03
C PHE A 87 29.18 6.96 27.10
N GLN A 88 28.87 5.84 26.45
CA GLN A 88 29.77 4.69 26.39
C GLN A 88 31.09 4.97 25.64
N PHE A 89 31.20 6.14 25.00
CA PHE A 89 32.41 6.64 24.36
C PHE A 89 33.00 7.85 25.09
N ASP A 90 32.59 8.14 26.33
CA ASP A 90 33.06 9.28 27.13
C ASP A 90 33.00 10.62 26.37
N GLY A 91 31.95 10.82 25.56
CA GLY A 91 31.78 12.02 24.72
C GLY A 91 32.71 12.08 23.50
N ASN A 92 33.49 11.03 23.22
CA ASN A 92 34.37 10.93 22.05
C ASN A 92 33.57 10.48 20.82
N PRO A 93 33.38 11.35 19.80
CA PRO A 93 32.55 11.02 18.64
C PRO A 93 33.16 9.89 17.81
N HIS A 94 32.36 8.86 17.53
CA HIS A 94 32.76 7.73 16.68
C HIS A 94 31.83 7.58 15.48
N GLU A 95 32.44 7.48 14.30
CA GLU A 95 31.71 7.15 13.07
C GLU A 95 31.35 5.66 13.03
N TRP A 96 30.08 5.37 12.85
CA TRP A 96 29.56 4.02 12.68
C TRP A 96 28.63 3.99 11.48
N SER A 97 28.31 2.79 10.99
CA SER A 97 27.22 2.68 10.03
C SER A 97 26.00 2.03 10.66
N ASP A 98 24.87 2.68 10.52
CA ASP A 98 23.61 2.28 11.14
C ASP A 98 22.87 1.17 10.37
N GLN A 99 23.16 1.06 9.07
CA GLN A 99 22.61 0.02 8.20
C GLN A 99 23.72 -0.88 7.66
N ARG A 100 23.63 -2.19 7.89
CA ARG A 100 24.54 -3.19 7.32
C ARG A 100 23.91 -3.89 6.13
N THR A 101 24.77 -4.44 5.28
CA THR A 101 24.36 -5.27 4.14
C THR A 101 24.88 -6.70 4.29
N ILE A 102 24.13 -7.66 3.78
CA ILE A 102 24.51 -9.07 3.69
C ILE A 102 24.85 -9.35 2.24
N ARG A 103 25.89 -10.16 2.00
CA ARG A 103 26.22 -10.70 0.68
C ARG A 103 26.07 -12.22 0.68
N CYS A 104 25.31 -12.72 -0.29
CA CYS A 104 25.14 -14.15 -0.53
C CYS A 104 26.43 -14.78 -1.05
N LEU A 105 26.83 -15.91 -0.44
CA LEU A 105 27.95 -16.74 -0.87
C LEU A 105 27.49 -18.05 -1.54
N GLY A 106 26.18 -18.29 -1.61
CA GLY A 106 25.59 -19.46 -2.26
C GLY A 106 25.98 -19.58 -3.72
N GLN A 107 25.94 -20.81 -4.23
CA GLN A 107 26.09 -21.08 -5.66
C GLN A 107 24.75 -20.99 -6.38
N THR A 108 24.78 -20.47 -7.59
CA THR A 108 23.68 -20.61 -8.56
C THR A 108 23.77 -21.96 -9.25
N ARG A 109 22.70 -22.38 -9.96
CA ARG A 109 22.64 -23.70 -10.60
C ARG A 109 23.70 -23.94 -11.68
N ASP A 110 24.21 -22.89 -12.31
CA ASP A 110 25.35 -22.87 -13.24
C ASP A 110 26.71 -22.97 -12.51
N GLY A 111 26.73 -23.14 -11.19
CA GLY A 111 27.94 -23.28 -10.39
C GLY A 111 28.62 -21.96 -10.02
N SER A 112 28.14 -20.83 -10.56
CA SER A 112 28.74 -19.52 -10.30
C SER A 112 28.36 -18.94 -8.91
N PRO A 113 29.19 -18.09 -8.30
CA PRO A 113 28.88 -17.49 -7.00
C PRO A 113 27.80 -16.41 -7.15
N CYS A 114 26.74 -16.49 -6.35
CA CYS A 114 25.57 -15.61 -6.46
C CYS A 114 25.91 -14.14 -6.21
N LYS A 115 26.65 -13.82 -5.15
CA LYS A 115 27.12 -12.46 -4.77
C LYS A 115 26.02 -11.39 -4.59
N SER A 116 24.74 -11.75 -4.65
CA SER A 116 23.63 -10.80 -4.44
C SER A 116 23.71 -10.20 -3.04
N GLY A 117 23.49 -8.88 -2.94
CA GLY A 117 23.60 -8.13 -1.69
C GLY A 117 22.34 -7.36 -1.37
N PHE A 118 21.97 -7.31 -0.09
CA PHE A 118 20.76 -6.64 0.40
C PHE A 118 20.98 -6.10 1.82
N SER A 119 20.21 -5.08 2.21
CA SER A 119 20.23 -4.51 3.56
C SER A 119 19.54 -5.44 4.57
N ILE A 120 20.03 -5.46 5.81
CA ILE A 120 19.38 -6.18 6.91
C ILE A 120 18.08 -5.49 7.30
N LEU A 121 16.99 -6.25 7.40
CA LEU A 121 15.67 -5.82 7.84
C LEU A 121 15.25 -6.59 9.09
N SER A 122 14.32 -6.03 9.86
CA SER A 122 13.74 -6.69 11.03
C SER A 122 12.49 -7.45 10.64
N PRO A 123 12.43 -8.77 10.85
CA PRO A 123 11.19 -9.53 10.68
C PRO A 123 10.06 -9.04 11.60
N ALA A 124 10.38 -8.61 12.82
CA ALA A 124 9.41 -8.10 13.78
C ALA A 124 8.78 -6.78 13.30
N HIS A 125 9.59 -5.86 12.75
CA HIS A 125 9.05 -4.60 12.20
C HIS A 125 8.15 -4.83 10.99
N LEU A 126 8.47 -5.80 10.13
CA LEU A 126 7.59 -6.17 9.02
C LEU A 126 6.27 -6.75 9.54
N ALA A 127 6.32 -7.64 10.53
CA ALA A 127 5.12 -8.23 11.12
C ALA A 127 4.20 -7.17 11.76
N GLU A 128 4.76 -6.22 12.51
CA GLU A 128 3.99 -5.12 13.09
C GLU A 128 3.33 -4.23 12.02
N GLU A 129 4.04 -4.00 10.90
CA GLU A 129 3.50 -3.22 9.78
C GLU A 129 2.42 -3.98 9.00
N VAL A 130 2.56 -5.30 8.85
CA VAL A 130 1.51 -6.18 8.32
C VAL A 130 0.26 -6.08 9.21
N ASP A 131 0.41 -6.19 10.52
CA ASP A 131 -0.72 -6.12 11.47
C ASP A 131 -1.40 -4.75 11.44
N ARG A 132 -0.62 -3.67 11.31
CA ARG A 132 -1.14 -2.31 11.10
C ARG A 132 -2.07 -2.24 9.88
N LEU A 133 -1.58 -2.70 8.74
CA LEU A 133 -2.27 -2.55 7.47
C LEU A 133 -3.37 -3.60 7.25
N ARG A 134 -3.33 -4.74 7.94
CA ARG A 134 -4.34 -5.81 7.85
C ARG A 134 -5.73 -5.32 8.26
N ASN A 135 -5.80 -4.54 9.34
CA ASN A 135 -7.04 -3.96 9.85
C ASN A 135 -7.14 -2.45 9.61
N TYR A 136 -6.41 -1.92 8.61
CA TYR A 136 -6.45 -0.51 8.21
C TYR A 136 -6.25 0.45 9.39
N ASN A 137 -5.12 0.34 10.10
CA ASN A 137 -4.83 1.12 11.30
C ASN A 137 -5.84 0.90 12.44
N GLY A 138 -6.36 -0.32 12.55
CA GLY A 138 -7.27 -0.74 13.60
C GLY A 138 -8.74 -0.36 13.39
N VAL A 139 -9.08 0.23 12.25
CA VAL A 139 -10.46 0.58 11.89
C VAL A 139 -11.37 -0.67 11.88
N LEU A 140 -10.83 -1.83 11.49
CA LEU A 140 -11.58 -3.08 11.43
C LEU A 140 -11.40 -4.01 12.65
N ASP A 141 -10.80 -3.53 13.73
CA ASP A 141 -10.51 -4.35 14.91
C ASP A 141 -11.78 -4.80 15.66
N GLY A 142 -12.84 -4.00 15.57
CA GLY A 142 -14.06 -4.22 16.33
C GLY A 142 -13.87 -4.10 17.85
N PRO A 143 -14.90 -4.44 18.64
CA PRO A 143 -14.87 -4.28 20.10
C PRO A 143 -14.06 -5.40 20.77
N SER A 144 -13.41 -5.08 21.89
CA SER A 144 -12.62 -6.02 22.69
C SER A 144 -13.11 -6.15 24.13
N CYS A 145 -12.75 -7.27 24.75
CA CYS A 145 -12.96 -7.50 26.17
C CYS A 145 -12.01 -6.61 26.99
N GLY A 146 -12.55 -5.71 27.81
CA GLY A 146 -11.73 -4.80 28.63
C GLY A 146 -10.95 -5.50 29.76
N ALA A 147 -11.16 -6.80 29.98
CA ALA A 147 -10.44 -7.58 31.00
C ALA A 147 -9.20 -8.29 30.45
N CYS A 148 -9.22 -8.74 29.19
CA CYS A 148 -8.14 -9.55 28.61
C CYS A 148 -7.68 -9.10 27.21
N GLY A 149 -8.33 -8.08 26.63
CA GLY A 149 -8.00 -7.56 25.31
C GLY A 149 -8.49 -8.39 24.12
N VAL A 150 -8.99 -9.62 24.33
CA VAL A 150 -9.51 -10.48 23.25
C VAL A 150 -10.63 -9.76 22.49
N ARG A 151 -10.54 -9.74 21.16
CA ARG A 151 -11.50 -9.05 20.28
C ARG A 151 -12.65 -9.95 19.87
N LEU A 152 -13.82 -9.34 19.72
CA LEU A 152 -15.05 -10.03 19.33
C LEU A 152 -14.94 -10.64 17.94
N LEU A 153 -14.30 -9.96 17.00
CA LEU A 153 -14.17 -10.41 15.62
C LEU A 153 -13.15 -11.54 15.47
N ASP A 154 -12.14 -11.61 16.34
CA ASP A 154 -11.12 -12.66 16.32
C ASP A 154 -11.66 -13.99 16.87
N LYS A 155 -12.48 -13.92 17.94
CA LYS A 155 -13.03 -15.10 18.61
C LYS A 155 -14.52 -14.95 18.92
N PRO A 156 -15.39 -14.87 17.89
CA PRO A 156 -16.80 -14.55 18.09
C PRO A 156 -17.55 -15.57 18.97
N ASP A 157 -17.11 -16.83 19.01
CA ASP A 157 -17.75 -17.88 19.81
C ASP A 157 -17.47 -17.80 21.31
N GLU A 158 -16.39 -17.11 21.72
CA GLU A 158 -16.11 -16.82 23.13
C GLU A 158 -17.04 -15.75 23.69
N PHE A 159 -17.83 -15.05 22.84
CA PHE A 159 -18.76 -14.01 23.25
C PHE A 159 -20.21 -14.50 23.27
N ALA A 160 -20.95 -14.15 24.32
CA ALA A 160 -22.37 -14.41 24.47
C ALA A 160 -23.17 -13.09 24.39
N LEU A 161 -24.32 -13.12 23.70
CA LEU A 161 -25.22 -11.98 23.60
C LEU A 161 -26.19 -11.98 24.79
N ASN A 162 -26.13 -10.96 25.64
CA ASN A 162 -26.84 -10.91 26.92
C ASN A 162 -27.98 -9.87 26.89
N GLY A 163 -28.97 -10.10 26.03
CA GLY A 163 -30.10 -9.17 25.84
C GLY A 163 -29.79 -7.93 24.98
N ALA A 164 -30.82 -7.18 24.60
CA ALA A 164 -30.69 -5.86 23.96
C ALA A 164 -30.60 -4.79 25.06
N HIS A 165 -29.77 -3.76 24.87
CA HIS A 165 -29.70 -2.63 25.79
C HIS A 165 -30.75 -1.58 25.37
N GLU A 166 -32.02 -1.92 25.47
CA GLU A 166 -33.13 -1.02 25.15
C GLU A 166 -33.73 -0.41 26.41
N ARG A 167 -34.12 0.86 26.31
CA ARG A 167 -35.00 1.47 27.31
C ARG A 167 -36.33 0.73 27.25
N THR A 168 -36.76 0.13 28.36
CA THR A 168 -38.06 -0.53 28.49
C THR A 168 -39.22 0.47 28.46
N LYS A 169 -38.93 1.75 28.73
CA LYS A 169 -39.89 2.86 28.75
C LYS A 169 -39.39 4.05 27.94
N ASP A 170 -40.28 4.72 27.20
CA ASP A 170 -39.97 5.99 26.53
C ASP A 170 -39.81 7.16 27.52
N ARG A 171 -39.62 8.38 27.02
CA ARG A 171 -39.45 9.58 27.86
C ARG A 171 -40.71 9.90 28.68
N ASP A 172 -41.85 9.37 28.27
CA ASP A 172 -43.17 9.57 28.85
C ASP A 172 -43.62 8.35 29.70
N GLY A 173 -42.71 7.41 29.96
CA GLY A 173 -42.96 6.24 30.79
C GLY A 173 -43.73 5.09 30.12
N LYS A 174 -44.06 5.20 28.82
CA LYS A 174 -44.81 4.17 28.08
C LYS A 174 -43.87 3.04 27.63
N PRO A 175 -44.36 1.79 27.54
CA PRO A 175 -43.55 0.67 27.05
C PRO A 175 -42.98 0.97 25.66
N ALA A 176 -41.66 0.89 25.50
CA ALA A 176 -41.03 1.08 24.21
C ALA A 176 -41.53 0.01 23.21
N LYS A 177 -41.84 0.41 21.96
CA LYS A 177 -42.38 -0.49 20.90
C LYS A 177 -41.52 -1.76 20.78
N ARG A 178 -42.08 -2.92 21.16
CA ARG A 178 -41.44 -4.26 21.19
C ARG A 178 -40.82 -4.77 19.88
N ASN A 179 -41.01 -4.05 18.76
CA ASN A 179 -40.62 -4.48 17.41
C ASN A 179 -39.53 -3.60 16.75
N ALA A 180 -38.91 -2.66 17.49
CA ALA A 180 -37.82 -1.87 16.94
C ALA A 180 -36.51 -2.67 16.89
N ALA A 181 -35.69 -2.42 15.86
CA ALA A 181 -34.35 -2.99 15.77
C ALA A 181 -33.48 -2.54 16.95
N PRO A 182 -32.80 -3.45 17.67
CA PRO A 182 -31.95 -3.06 18.78
C PRO A 182 -30.80 -2.21 18.27
N LYS A 183 -30.78 -0.96 18.74
CA LYS A 183 -29.71 0.00 18.46
C LYS A 183 -28.40 -0.38 19.14
N SER A 184 -28.49 -1.16 20.22
CA SER A 184 -27.36 -1.66 20.99
C SER A 184 -27.66 -3.03 21.58
N ILE A 185 -26.64 -3.89 21.58
CA ILE A 185 -26.71 -5.27 22.07
C ILE A 185 -25.62 -5.43 23.13
N ARG A 186 -25.97 -6.01 24.28
CA ARG A 186 -25.00 -6.30 25.34
C ARG A 186 -24.27 -7.60 25.02
N VAL A 187 -22.95 -7.56 25.15
CA VAL A 187 -22.06 -8.69 24.87
C VAL A 187 -21.23 -8.99 26.10
N VAL A 188 -20.96 -10.27 26.34
CA VAL A 188 -20.14 -10.75 27.45
C VAL A 188 -19.10 -11.73 26.93
N HIS A 189 -17.83 -11.49 27.24
CA HIS A 189 -16.77 -12.48 27.03
C HIS A 189 -16.91 -13.61 28.08
N LYS A 190 -17.21 -14.83 27.63
CA LYS A 190 -17.51 -15.97 28.52
C LYS A 190 -16.33 -16.30 29.45
N PRO A 191 -15.06 -16.38 28.97
CA PRO A 191 -13.91 -16.69 29.83
C PRO A 191 -13.65 -15.63 30.92
N CYS A 192 -13.94 -14.35 30.66
CA CYS A 192 -13.74 -13.27 31.63
C CYS A 192 -15.01 -12.92 32.41
N LYS A 193 -16.07 -13.73 32.33
CA LYS A 193 -17.37 -13.42 32.96
C LYS A 193 -17.18 -13.12 34.45
N GLY A 194 -17.59 -11.91 34.86
CA GLY A 194 -17.45 -11.44 36.25
C GLY A 194 -16.33 -10.43 36.46
N LYS A 195 -15.34 -10.36 35.56
CA LYS A 195 -14.27 -9.34 35.61
C LYS A 195 -14.76 -7.99 35.05
N LYS A 196 -14.21 -6.88 35.57
CA LYS A 196 -14.48 -5.53 35.07
C LYS A 196 -14.08 -5.45 33.59
N GLY A 197 -14.96 -4.91 32.74
CA GLY A 197 -14.72 -4.81 31.29
C GLY A 197 -15.07 -6.05 30.46
N ALA A 198 -15.39 -7.19 31.10
CA ALA A 198 -15.81 -8.40 30.36
C ALA A 198 -17.23 -8.33 29.81
N ARG A 199 -18.08 -7.44 30.36
CA ARG A 199 -19.40 -7.11 29.84
C ARG A 199 -19.38 -5.70 29.26
N PHE A 200 -19.78 -5.56 28.00
CA PHE A 200 -19.85 -4.26 27.31
C PHE A 200 -21.05 -4.23 26.36
N SER A 201 -21.40 -3.04 25.87
CA SER A 201 -22.49 -2.87 24.91
C SER A 201 -21.93 -2.48 23.55
N VAL A 202 -22.37 -3.17 22.49
CA VAL A 202 -22.02 -2.83 21.11
C VAL A 202 -23.22 -2.15 20.48
N SER A 203 -23.03 -0.93 20.02
CA SER A 203 -24.07 -0.15 19.34
C SER A 203 -23.82 -0.06 17.84
N LEU A 204 -24.89 0.09 17.06
CA LEU A 204 -24.73 0.44 15.64
C LEU A 204 -24.07 1.83 15.56
N PRO A 205 -22.99 2.01 14.78
CA PRO A 205 -22.27 3.29 14.69
C PRO A 205 -23.16 4.48 14.32
N HIS A 206 -24.25 4.23 13.58
CA HIS A 206 -25.21 5.24 13.15
C HIS A 206 -26.43 5.42 14.08
N ALA A 207 -26.52 4.71 15.21
CA ALA A 207 -27.70 4.72 16.09
C ALA A 207 -28.05 6.10 16.66
N GLY A 208 -27.05 6.97 16.84
CA GLY A 208 -27.19 8.34 17.33
C GLY A 208 -27.35 9.40 16.24
N GLN A 209 -27.33 9.03 14.96
CA GLN A 209 -27.36 9.97 13.84
C GLN A 209 -28.80 10.32 13.47
N LYS A 210 -29.20 11.59 13.64
CA LYS A 210 -30.60 12.04 13.45
C LYS A 210 -30.98 12.35 12.00
N ASN A 211 -30.05 12.85 11.17
CA ASN A 211 -30.33 13.29 9.80
C ASN A 211 -29.47 12.53 8.78
N THR A 212 -30.10 11.64 8.01
CA THR A 212 -29.42 10.80 7.02
C THR A 212 -29.10 11.54 5.72
N ALA A 213 -29.81 12.63 5.39
CA ALA A 213 -29.53 13.44 4.22
C ALA A 213 -28.20 14.18 4.35
N ASP A 214 -27.88 14.66 5.56
CA ASP A 214 -26.58 15.29 5.85
C ASP A 214 -25.43 14.32 5.61
N ASN A 215 -25.60 13.04 5.94
CA ASN A 215 -24.56 12.02 5.73
C ASN A 215 -24.23 11.85 4.24
N LEU A 216 -25.26 11.75 3.38
CA LEU A 216 -25.04 11.63 1.94
C LEU A 216 -24.39 12.88 1.34
N ARG A 217 -24.74 14.07 1.83
CA ARG A 217 -24.09 15.33 1.44
C ARG A 217 -22.63 15.38 1.87
N ILE A 218 -22.30 14.99 3.11
CA ILE A 218 -20.91 14.90 3.59
C ILE A 218 -20.12 13.95 2.70
N LEU A 219 -20.66 12.75 2.45
CA LEU A 219 -20.02 11.75 1.62
C LEU A 219 -19.79 12.25 0.18
N GLY A 220 -20.80 12.86 -0.44
CA GLY A 220 -20.68 13.46 -1.76
C GLY A 220 -19.60 14.56 -1.81
N ALA A 221 -19.48 15.36 -0.75
CA ALA A 221 -18.47 16.40 -0.64
C ALA A 221 -17.04 15.83 -0.42
N VAL A 222 -16.91 14.78 0.40
CA VAL A 222 -15.65 14.03 0.61
C VAL A 222 -15.13 13.42 -0.69
N LEU A 223 -16.02 12.91 -1.55
CA LEU A 223 -15.65 12.25 -2.81
C LEU A 223 -15.31 13.23 -3.95
N ASN A 224 -15.65 14.52 -3.81
CA ASN A 224 -15.54 15.53 -4.87
C ASN A 224 -14.90 16.86 -4.39
N SER A 225 -13.79 16.78 -3.65
CA SER A 225 -12.88 17.90 -3.42
C SER A 225 -13.34 19.06 -2.52
N ALA A 226 -14.39 18.90 -1.71
CA ALA A 226 -14.59 19.92 -0.68
C ALA A 226 -13.46 19.76 0.35
N GLY A 227 -12.56 20.75 0.44
CA GLY A 227 -11.70 20.88 1.61
C GLY A 227 -12.58 20.82 2.87
N ILE A 228 -12.06 20.38 4.00
CA ILE A 228 -12.92 20.11 5.17
C ILE A 228 -13.75 21.36 5.57
N ILE A 229 -13.20 22.56 5.38
CA ILE A 229 -13.88 23.85 5.54
C ILE A 229 -15.01 24.04 4.51
N ASP A 230 -14.82 23.63 3.27
CA ASP A 230 -15.84 23.70 2.23
C ASP A 230 -16.99 22.72 2.51
N ILE A 231 -16.71 21.53 3.04
CA ILE A 231 -17.75 20.59 3.51
C ILE A 231 -18.63 21.28 4.55
N GLN A 232 -18.01 21.95 5.53
CA GLN A 232 -18.72 22.71 6.54
C GLN A 232 -19.53 23.86 5.93
N ARG A 233 -18.97 24.62 4.99
CA ARG A 233 -19.65 25.73 4.30
C ARG A 233 -20.87 25.26 3.51
N THR A 234 -20.71 24.24 2.66
CA THR A 234 -21.80 23.68 1.84
C THR A 234 -22.96 23.18 2.72
N LEU A 235 -22.64 22.52 3.84
CA LEU A 235 -23.64 22.03 4.77
C LEU A 235 -24.29 23.14 5.59
N SER A 236 -23.53 24.20 5.92
CA SER A 236 -24.07 25.38 6.59
C SER A 236 -25.08 26.12 5.72
N ILE A 237 -24.79 26.26 4.42
CA ILE A 237 -25.72 26.84 3.44
C ILE A 237 -26.97 25.96 3.31
N ALA A 238 -26.81 24.65 3.17
CA ALA A 238 -27.93 23.73 2.96
C ALA A 238 -28.84 23.54 4.18
N THR A 239 -28.33 23.76 5.40
CA THR A 239 -29.07 23.50 6.66
C THR A 239 -29.37 24.76 7.47
N GLY A 240 -28.82 25.92 7.07
CA GLY A 240 -28.91 27.18 7.81
C GLY A 240 -28.14 27.20 9.15
N LYS A 241 -27.39 26.14 9.48
CA LYS A 241 -26.64 26.03 10.75
C LYS A 241 -25.24 25.47 10.51
N SER A 242 -24.24 26.07 11.15
CA SER A 242 -22.88 25.54 11.11
C SER A 242 -22.80 24.24 11.89
N ILE A 243 -22.34 23.18 11.22
CA ILE A 243 -21.98 21.91 11.85
C ILE A 243 -20.55 22.01 12.38
N GLY A 244 -20.32 21.51 13.60
CA GLY A 244 -18.98 21.46 14.18
C GLY A 244 -18.06 20.50 13.44
N MET A 245 -16.77 20.83 13.34
CA MET A 245 -15.77 20.01 12.63
C MET A 245 -15.66 18.58 13.18
N SER A 246 -15.77 18.41 14.51
CA SER A 246 -15.77 17.08 15.13
C SER A 246 -16.79 16.15 14.47
N ARG A 247 -17.99 16.67 14.17
CA ARG A 247 -19.05 15.88 13.56
C ARG A 247 -18.69 15.44 12.14
N ILE A 248 -17.94 16.24 11.38
CA ILE A 248 -17.48 15.87 10.03
C ILE A 248 -16.44 14.75 10.14
N TYR A 249 -15.46 14.90 11.03
CA TYR A 249 -14.44 13.87 11.28
C TYR A 249 -15.06 12.55 11.74
N ASP A 250 -16.02 12.58 12.68
CA ASP A 250 -16.73 11.39 13.16
C ASP A 250 -17.49 10.69 12.02
N ARG A 251 -18.02 11.46 11.05
CA ARG A 251 -18.69 10.89 9.88
C ARG A 251 -17.71 10.27 8.90
N ILE A 252 -16.56 10.90 8.67
CA ILE A 252 -15.49 10.33 7.84
C ILE A 252 -15.02 9.00 8.43
N ALA A 253 -14.72 8.94 9.74
CA ALA A 253 -14.32 7.71 10.41
C ALA A 253 -15.38 6.60 10.30
N TRP A 254 -16.66 6.95 10.47
CA TRP A 254 -17.76 6.02 10.28
C TRP A 254 -17.87 5.51 8.83
N PHE A 255 -17.74 6.40 7.84
CA PHE A 255 -17.76 5.99 6.43
C PHE A 255 -16.61 5.05 6.11
N GLU A 256 -15.40 5.34 6.59
CA GLU A 256 -14.23 4.48 6.40
C GLU A 256 -14.49 3.07 6.93
N GLU A 257 -14.96 2.92 8.18
CA GLU A 257 -15.27 1.62 8.77
C GLU A 257 -16.28 0.83 7.93
N VAL A 258 -17.37 1.48 7.52
CA VAL A 258 -18.44 0.83 6.76
C VAL A 258 -17.96 0.40 5.37
N TYR A 259 -17.24 1.27 4.66
CA TYR A 259 -16.74 0.98 3.31
C TYR A 259 -15.70 -0.16 3.34
N LEU A 260 -14.73 -0.09 4.26
CA LEU A 260 -13.72 -1.14 4.40
C LEU A 260 -14.32 -2.48 4.82
N ALA A 261 -15.28 -2.48 5.75
CA ALA A 261 -15.97 -3.70 6.17
C ALA A 261 -16.82 -4.29 5.03
N TYR A 262 -17.49 -3.44 4.23
CA TYR A 262 -18.23 -3.87 3.05
C TYR A 262 -17.32 -4.53 2.02
N GLU A 263 -16.19 -3.89 1.67
CA GLU A 263 -15.23 -4.44 0.74
C GLU A 263 -14.68 -5.79 1.23
N ARG A 264 -14.25 -5.88 2.49
CA ARG A 264 -13.72 -7.12 3.07
C ARG A 264 -14.71 -8.28 2.92
N GLU A 265 -15.99 -8.04 3.15
CA GLU A 265 -17.03 -9.05 2.99
C GLU A 265 -17.28 -9.40 1.51
N MET A 266 -17.24 -8.43 0.58
CA MET A 266 -17.38 -8.69 -0.86
C MET A 266 -16.21 -9.51 -1.41
N LEU A 267 -14.97 -9.12 -1.05
CA LEU A 267 -13.76 -9.86 -1.42
C LEU A 267 -13.78 -11.28 -0.88
N ARG A 268 -14.20 -11.48 0.38
CA ARG A 268 -14.32 -12.82 0.98
C ARG A 268 -15.30 -13.71 0.20
N ARG A 269 -16.46 -13.16 -0.20
CA ARG A 269 -17.46 -13.89 -1.01
C ARG A 269 -16.94 -14.23 -2.39
N TRP A 270 -16.32 -13.26 -3.05
CA TRP A 270 -15.72 -13.45 -4.38
C TRP A 270 -14.63 -14.52 -4.34
N LYS A 271 -13.69 -14.43 -3.38
CA LYS A 271 -12.62 -15.42 -3.20
C LYS A 271 -13.19 -16.82 -2.99
N ALA A 272 -14.17 -16.98 -2.09
CA ALA A 272 -14.80 -18.26 -1.85
C ALA A 272 -15.56 -18.82 -3.08
N LYS A 273 -16.16 -17.95 -3.90
CA LYS A 273 -16.84 -18.33 -5.15
C LYS A 273 -15.84 -18.87 -6.18
N ILE A 274 -14.71 -18.19 -6.35
CA ILE A 274 -13.64 -18.63 -7.24
C ILE A 274 -13.00 -19.93 -6.75
N GLU A 275 -12.66 -20.02 -5.47
CA GLU A 275 -12.05 -21.23 -4.92
C GLU A 275 -12.99 -22.44 -5.04
N LYS A 276 -14.30 -22.22 -4.95
CA LYS A 276 -15.30 -23.27 -5.17
C LYS A 276 -15.45 -23.67 -6.64
N SER A 277 -15.22 -22.77 -7.61
CA SER A 277 -15.29 -23.13 -9.03
C SER A 277 -14.12 -24.03 -9.45
N GLY A 278 -12.99 -23.96 -8.74
CA GLY A 278 -11.77 -24.72 -9.06
C GLY A 278 -11.06 -24.21 -10.32
N GLU A 279 -11.52 -23.11 -10.92
CA GLU A 279 -10.91 -22.52 -12.10
C GLU A 279 -9.57 -21.86 -11.74
N LEU A 280 -8.54 -22.14 -12.55
CA LEU A 280 -7.25 -21.47 -12.42
C LEU A 280 -7.36 -20.04 -12.94
N ILE A 281 -7.24 -19.07 -12.04
CA ILE A 281 -7.27 -17.64 -12.40
C ILE A 281 -5.84 -17.13 -12.63
N GLU A 282 -5.68 -16.27 -13.65
CA GLU A 282 -4.50 -15.44 -13.83
C GLU A 282 -4.78 -14.02 -13.32
N HIS A 283 -4.15 -13.64 -12.22
CA HIS A 283 -4.19 -12.30 -11.65
C HIS A 283 -3.24 -11.39 -12.42
N ARG A 284 -3.77 -10.40 -13.15
CA ARG A 284 -2.95 -9.40 -13.85
C ARG A 284 -2.94 -8.12 -13.03
N LEU A 285 -1.85 -7.88 -12.34
CA LEU A 285 -1.73 -6.80 -11.37
C LEU A 285 -0.79 -5.72 -11.89
N SER A 286 -1.18 -4.47 -11.68
CA SER A 286 -0.36 -3.29 -11.92
C SER A 286 -0.14 -2.61 -10.57
N HIS A 287 1.09 -2.22 -10.29
CA HIS A 287 1.48 -1.51 -9.08
C HIS A 287 2.26 -0.24 -9.42
N ASP A 288 1.90 0.86 -8.80
CA ASP A 288 2.61 2.13 -8.90
C ASP A 288 2.51 2.90 -7.57
N ASP A 289 3.45 3.81 -7.36
CA ASP A 289 3.49 4.67 -6.19
C ASP A 289 2.94 6.06 -6.50
N MET A 290 2.28 6.65 -5.51
CA MET A 290 1.89 8.04 -5.53
C MET A 290 2.43 8.75 -4.29
N VAL A 291 3.13 9.85 -4.49
CA VAL A 291 3.51 10.74 -3.40
C VAL A 291 2.42 11.78 -3.20
N LEU A 292 1.95 11.91 -1.95
CA LEU A 292 1.03 12.94 -1.51
C LEU A 292 1.74 13.87 -0.52
N THR A 293 1.39 15.15 -0.54
CA THR A 293 1.97 16.13 0.38
C THR A 293 0.89 16.63 1.33
N VAL A 294 1.17 16.57 2.63
CA VAL A 294 0.30 17.07 3.69
C VAL A 294 0.86 18.35 4.30
N ASN A 295 -0.05 19.29 4.61
CA ASN A 295 0.28 20.54 5.30
C ASN A 295 0.51 20.26 6.79
N TRP A 296 1.29 21.10 7.46
CA TRP A 296 1.58 21.04 8.89
C TRP A 296 0.35 21.25 9.80
N GLU A 297 0.20 20.51 10.91
CA GLU A 297 -0.90 20.76 11.87
C GLU A 297 -0.74 22.07 12.65
N THR A 298 0.50 22.54 12.85
CA THR A 298 0.78 23.65 13.75
C THR A 298 1.52 24.79 13.05
N ALA A 299 1.06 26.03 13.24
CA ALA A 299 1.72 27.20 12.65
C ALA A 299 3.15 27.45 13.17
N ALA A 300 3.59 26.67 14.16
CA ALA A 300 4.91 26.67 14.77
C ALA A 300 5.99 26.04 13.87
N ASP A 301 5.60 25.02 13.09
CA ASP A 301 6.47 24.34 12.13
C ASP A 301 5.71 24.23 10.82
N ARG A 302 6.06 25.10 9.85
CA ARG A 302 5.33 25.24 8.57
C ARG A 302 5.87 24.35 7.45
N ARG A 303 6.49 23.24 7.82
CA ARG A 303 7.08 22.31 6.86
C ARG A 303 6.05 21.28 6.42
N ASN A 304 6.10 20.95 5.14
CA ASN A 304 5.23 19.94 4.57
C ASN A 304 5.79 18.55 4.86
N THR A 305 4.96 17.52 4.79
CA THR A 305 5.43 16.13 4.86
C THR A 305 4.95 15.39 3.63
N GLN A 306 5.86 14.64 3.02
CA GLN A 306 5.56 13.75 1.91
C GLN A 306 5.20 12.37 2.47
N LEU A 307 4.12 11.81 1.94
CA LEU A 307 3.64 10.47 2.25
C LEU A 307 3.63 9.65 0.95
N ASN A 308 4.24 8.47 0.99
CA ASN A 308 4.20 7.53 -0.11
C ASN A 308 2.95 6.63 0.01
N CYS A 309 2.24 6.49 -1.10
CA CYS A 309 1.05 5.68 -1.23
C CYS A 309 1.30 4.57 -2.24
N ALA A 310 1.38 3.32 -1.78
CA ALA A 310 1.50 2.13 -2.61
C ALA A 310 0.11 1.72 -3.13
N VAL A 311 -0.06 1.64 -4.45
CA VAL A 311 -1.35 1.31 -5.08
C VAL A 311 -1.22 0.10 -5.98
N THR A 312 -2.11 -0.88 -5.82
CA THR A 312 -2.20 -2.05 -6.70
C THR A 312 -3.61 -2.25 -7.24
N ALA A 313 -3.73 -2.44 -8.56
CA ALA A 313 -4.99 -2.67 -9.25
C ALA A 313 -4.91 -3.84 -10.25
N ASP A 314 -6.06 -4.45 -10.52
CA ASP A 314 -6.23 -5.47 -11.55
C ASP A 314 -6.32 -4.82 -12.94
N ALA A 315 -5.54 -5.32 -13.88
CA ALA A 315 -5.39 -4.78 -15.24
C ALA A 315 -6.52 -5.16 -16.20
N ARG A 316 -7.39 -6.13 -15.85
CA ARG A 316 -8.52 -6.51 -16.69
C ARG A 316 -9.80 -5.76 -16.32
N SER A 317 -10.03 -5.58 -15.03
CA SER A 317 -11.26 -4.99 -14.47
C SER A 317 -11.09 -3.53 -14.03
N GLY A 318 -9.85 -3.11 -13.77
CA GLY A 318 -9.54 -1.84 -13.13
C GLY A 318 -9.84 -1.82 -11.63
N TYR A 319 -10.09 -2.97 -11.01
CA TYR A 319 -10.36 -3.09 -9.57
C TYR A 319 -9.12 -2.76 -8.75
N VAL A 320 -9.22 -1.84 -7.80
CA VAL A 320 -8.09 -1.42 -6.96
C VAL A 320 -8.08 -2.21 -5.65
N TYR A 321 -7.18 -3.18 -5.55
CA TYR A 321 -7.08 -4.07 -4.38
C TYR A 321 -6.64 -3.35 -3.13
N ARG A 322 -5.59 -2.52 -3.21
CA ARG A 322 -5.02 -1.84 -2.05
C ARG A 322 -4.50 -0.45 -2.42
N LEU A 323 -4.65 0.46 -1.47
CA LEU A 323 -3.95 1.74 -1.38
C LEU A 323 -3.48 1.83 0.06
N ASP A 324 -2.18 1.77 0.29
CA ASP A 324 -1.58 1.85 1.62
C ASP A 324 -0.63 3.03 1.72
N VAL A 325 -0.72 3.77 2.82
CA VAL A 325 0.10 4.95 3.08
C VAL A 325 1.17 4.60 4.12
N ASP A 326 2.39 5.09 3.92
CA ASP A 326 3.53 4.95 4.83
C ASP A 326 3.41 5.83 6.08
N PHE A 327 2.24 5.85 6.72
CA PHE A 327 1.98 6.63 7.92
C PHE A 327 1.17 5.81 8.93
N ASP A 328 1.65 5.73 10.18
CA ASP A 328 0.94 5.12 11.30
C ASP A 328 0.23 6.18 12.15
N PRO A 329 -1.10 6.34 12.01
CA PRO A 329 -1.87 7.30 12.79
C PRO A 329 -2.19 6.80 14.21
N ARG A 330 -1.80 5.56 14.58
CA ARG A 330 -2.02 5.01 15.92
C ARG A 330 -0.85 5.32 16.86
N ALA A 331 0.31 5.65 16.31
CA ALA A 331 1.51 5.96 17.08
C ALA A 331 1.41 7.39 17.63
N ALA A 332 1.44 7.55 18.96
CA ALA A 332 1.66 8.83 19.60
C ALA A 332 3.18 9.02 19.79
N PRO A 333 3.84 9.97 19.08
CA PRO A 333 5.30 10.03 19.02
C PRO A 333 5.96 10.11 20.41
N LEU A 334 5.49 11.03 21.27
CA LEU A 334 6.03 11.17 22.62
C LEU A 334 5.76 9.96 23.52
N ASP A 335 4.58 9.35 23.46
CA ASP A 335 4.27 8.16 24.26
C ASP A 335 5.16 6.98 23.84
N VAL A 336 5.35 6.80 22.53
CA VAL A 336 6.26 5.80 21.97
C VAL A 336 7.70 6.10 22.40
N PHE A 337 8.14 7.36 22.32
CA PHE A 337 9.48 7.76 22.76
C PHE A 337 9.70 7.45 24.24
N ASN A 338 8.79 7.91 25.11
CA ASN A 338 8.90 7.71 26.55
C ASN A 338 8.89 6.22 26.91
N SER A 339 7.93 5.45 26.40
CA SER A 339 7.83 4.00 26.69
C SER A 339 8.98 3.18 26.12
N THR A 340 9.65 3.66 25.07
CA THR A 340 10.72 2.92 24.41
C THR A 340 12.09 3.30 24.95
N TYR A 341 12.33 4.58 25.15
CA TYR A 341 13.66 5.14 25.37
C TYR A 341 13.88 5.72 26.75
N LEU A 342 12.84 5.81 27.60
CA LEU A 342 12.98 6.27 28.98
C LEU A 342 12.48 5.19 29.94
N ASP A 343 13.18 4.96 31.05
CA ASP A 343 12.71 4.10 32.15
C ASP A 343 11.75 4.85 33.09
N GLU A 344 11.37 4.22 34.21
CA GLU A 344 10.42 4.79 35.18
C GLU A 344 10.99 6.06 35.85
N GLU A 345 12.31 6.15 35.99
CA GLU A 345 13.07 7.30 36.50
C GLU A 345 13.35 8.36 35.41
N GLY A 346 12.96 8.09 34.16
CA GLY A 346 13.17 8.97 33.02
C GLY A 346 14.62 9.02 32.52
N GLN A 347 15.43 8.00 32.82
CA GLN A 347 16.78 7.80 32.29
C GLN A 347 16.73 7.08 30.93
N PRO A 348 17.73 7.31 30.06
CA PRO A 348 17.73 6.69 28.73
C PRO A 348 17.90 5.16 28.77
N GLN A 349 17.01 4.43 28.10
CA GLN A 349 17.05 2.97 27.96
C GLN A 349 16.96 2.51 26.50
N ASN A 350 17.20 1.23 26.23
CA ASN A 350 17.11 0.62 24.89
C ASN A 350 18.04 1.20 23.81
N LEU A 351 19.16 1.82 24.19
CA LEU A 351 20.07 2.51 23.28
C LEU A 351 21.20 1.65 22.74
N SER A 352 21.75 0.77 23.58
CA SER A 352 22.86 -0.13 23.24
C SER A 352 22.45 -1.59 23.26
N GLN A 353 23.32 -2.43 22.70
CA GLN A 353 23.24 -3.87 22.79
C GLN A 353 24.66 -4.42 22.97
N GLU A 354 24.78 -5.46 23.80
CA GLU A 354 26.02 -6.21 23.94
C GLU A 354 26.23 -7.15 22.76
N TYR A 355 27.47 -7.23 22.30
CA TYR A 355 27.87 -8.13 21.21
C TYR A 355 28.97 -9.07 21.70
N PRO A 356 28.62 -10.18 22.37
CA PRO A 356 29.59 -11.13 22.88
C PRO A 356 30.56 -11.63 21.79
N GLY A 357 31.85 -11.62 22.09
CA GLY A 357 32.91 -12.03 21.18
C GLY A 357 33.19 -11.05 20.02
N SER A 358 32.62 -9.84 20.06
CA SER A 358 33.05 -8.72 19.21
C SER A 358 34.17 -7.93 19.90
N LYS A 359 34.99 -7.20 19.13
CA LYS A 359 36.03 -6.32 19.69
C LYS A 359 35.46 -5.15 20.49
N VAL A 360 34.18 -4.84 20.29
CA VAL A 360 33.42 -3.84 21.03
C VAL A 360 32.46 -4.61 21.93
N ALA A 361 32.62 -4.51 23.25
CA ALA A 361 31.74 -5.22 24.18
C ALA A 361 30.26 -4.79 23.99
N SER A 362 30.02 -3.48 23.84
CA SER A 362 28.71 -2.87 23.61
C SER A 362 28.78 -1.81 22.52
N ALA A 363 27.73 -1.67 21.71
CA ALA A 363 27.60 -0.60 20.73
C ALA A 363 26.13 -0.12 20.63
N PRO A 364 25.86 1.05 20.04
CA PRO A 364 24.48 1.48 19.81
C PRO A 364 23.70 0.45 18.99
N LYS A 365 22.41 0.27 19.29
CA LYS A 365 21.54 -0.63 18.51
C LYS A 365 21.46 -0.15 17.06
N PHE A 366 21.62 -1.06 16.12
CA PHE A 366 21.43 -0.80 14.69
C PHE A 366 19.97 -0.52 14.35
N SER A 367 19.74 0.10 13.20
CA SER A 367 18.40 0.44 12.69
C SER A 367 17.36 -0.69 12.68
N TRP A 368 17.73 -1.95 12.46
CA TRP A 368 16.78 -3.07 12.50
C TRP A 368 16.58 -3.66 13.90
N GLN A 369 17.38 -3.24 14.89
CA GLN A 369 17.27 -3.68 16.29
C GLN A 369 16.57 -2.65 17.18
N ARG A 370 16.58 -1.37 16.78
CA ARG A 370 15.90 -0.31 17.53
C ARG A 370 14.39 -0.53 17.46
N PRO A 371 13.64 -0.39 18.58
CA PRO A 371 12.20 -0.60 18.57
C PRO A 371 11.44 0.39 17.65
N THR A 372 11.98 1.59 17.42
CA THR A 372 11.43 2.57 16.47
C THR A 372 11.94 2.39 15.04
N GLY A 373 12.74 1.34 14.78
CA GLY A 373 13.36 1.08 13.48
C GLY A 373 12.38 0.77 12.35
N ARG A 374 11.08 0.56 12.67
CA ARG A 374 10.01 0.51 11.66
C ARG A 374 9.61 1.88 11.13
N PHE A 375 9.89 2.95 11.86
CA PHE A 375 9.59 4.33 11.51
C PHE A 375 10.69 4.99 10.70
N HIS A 376 10.34 6.09 10.04
CA HIS A 376 11.33 7.04 9.55
C HIS A 376 11.91 7.83 10.73
N GLU A 377 12.93 7.28 11.37
CA GLU A 377 13.41 7.72 12.70
C GLU A 377 13.75 9.21 12.80
N SER A 378 14.32 9.83 11.75
CA SER A 378 14.55 11.29 11.77
C SER A 378 13.25 12.09 11.85
N GLN A 379 12.19 11.64 11.16
CA GLN A 379 10.86 12.27 11.24
C GLN A 379 10.16 11.94 12.56
N PHE A 380 10.40 10.76 13.14
CA PHE A 380 9.89 10.37 14.46
C PHE A 380 10.44 11.28 15.58
N PHE A 381 11.76 11.43 15.69
CA PHE A 381 12.37 12.33 16.67
C PHE A 381 11.97 13.79 16.40
N GLY A 382 11.87 14.16 15.12
CA GLY A 382 11.27 15.43 14.67
C GLY A 382 9.88 15.68 15.26
N ALA A 383 8.98 14.70 15.13
CA ALA A 383 7.61 14.76 15.62
C ALA A 383 7.55 14.90 17.15
N CYS A 384 8.40 14.18 17.89
CA CYS A 384 8.48 14.27 19.35
C CYS A 384 8.81 15.70 19.81
N VAL A 385 9.85 16.31 19.25
CA VAL A 385 10.23 17.70 19.57
C VAL A 385 9.14 18.69 19.16
N ASN A 386 8.53 18.47 18.00
CA ASN A 386 7.47 19.33 17.49
C ASN A 386 6.23 19.33 18.39
N GLU A 387 5.86 18.19 18.95
CA GLU A 387 4.75 18.09 19.90
C GLU A 387 5.01 18.90 21.18
N ILE A 388 6.23 18.84 21.74
CA ILE A 388 6.63 19.65 22.90
C ILE A 388 6.65 21.14 22.55
N ARG A 389 7.19 21.52 21.39
CA ARG A 389 7.21 22.93 20.95
C ARG A 389 5.80 23.49 20.74
N ALA A 390 4.88 22.69 20.21
CA ALA A 390 3.48 23.06 20.07
C ALA A 390 2.84 23.28 21.44
N PHE A 391 3.14 22.41 22.42
CA PHE A 391 2.73 22.60 23.81
C PHE A 391 3.30 23.89 24.41
N GLN A 392 4.60 24.16 24.26
CA GLN A 392 5.25 25.39 24.74
C GLN A 392 4.55 26.64 24.20
N ILE A 393 4.23 26.68 22.90
CA ILE A 393 3.54 27.82 22.28
C ILE A 393 2.13 27.98 22.86
N CYS A 394 1.39 26.89 23.04
CA CYS A 394 0.06 26.91 23.64
C CYS A 394 0.11 27.40 25.10
N ALA A 395 1.04 26.89 25.90
CA ALA A 395 1.27 27.28 27.29
C ALA A 395 1.63 28.77 27.38
N LYS A 396 2.58 29.25 26.56
CA LYS A 396 2.97 30.68 26.49
C LYS A 396 1.80 31.62 26.15
N ARG A 397 0.79 31.14 25.41
CA ARG A 397 -0.40 31.92 25.02
C ARG A 397 -1.50 31.88 26.07
N ARG A 398 -1.71 30.73 26.72
CA ARG A 398 -2.86 30.50 27.61
C ARG A 398 -2.55 30.75 29.08
N MET A 399 -1.30 30.62 29.50
CA MET A 399 -0.93 30.85 30.89
C MET A 399 -0.86 32.36 31.20
N PRO A 400 -1.39 32.79 32.35
CA PRO A 400 -1.30 34.18 32.79
C PRO A 400 0.15 34.57 33.10
N LYS A 401 0.45 35.87 33.06
CA LYS A 401 1.80 36.42 33.27
C LYS A 401 1.81 37.68 34.14
N ARG A 402 0.74 37.90 34.91
CA ARG A 402 0.49 39.18 35.60
C ARG A 402 1.21 39.27 36.94
N THR A 403 1.32 38.15 37.66
CA THR A 403 2.05 38.09 38.94
C THR A 403 3.41 37.43 38.76
N LYS A 404 4.32 37.64 39.73
CA LYS A 404 5.65 37.01 39.74
C LYS A 404 5.53 35.49 39.83
N ASP A 405 4.66 34.97 40.70
CA ASP A 405 4.41 33.53 40.85
C ASP A 405 3.94 32.88 39.54
N GLN A 406 3.09 33.56 38.76
CA GLN A 406 2.65 33.08 37.45
C GLN A 406 3.77 33.09 36.39
N GLN A 407 4.70 34.03 36.50
CA GLN A 407 5.88 34.08 35.62
C GLN A 407 6.85 32.96 35.98
N ASP A 408 7.04 32.68 37.27
CA ASP A 408 7.90 31.61 37.77
C ASP A 408 7.33 30.23 37.40
N GLU A 409 6.03 29.98 37.60
CA GLU A 409 5.36 28.73 37.18
C GLU A 409 5.48 28.51 35.66
N ARG A 410 5.27 29.57 34.87
CA ARG A 410 5.44 29.49 33.41
C ARG A 410 6.89 29.18 33.04
N LYS A 411 7.87 29.78 33.71
CA LYS A 411 9.29 29.54 33.48
C LYS A 411 9.65 28.10 33.81
N GLU A 412 9.21 27.59 34.95
CA GLU A 412 9.44 26.20 35.37
C GLU A 412 8.92 25.19 34.33
N ILE A 413 7.71 25.42 33.77
CA ILE A 413 7.18 24.56 32.71
C ILE A 413 8.03 24.65 31.44
N MET A 414 8.50 25.84 31.05
CA MET A 414 9.38 25.99 29.88
C MET A 414 10.69 25.24 30.10
N ASP A 415 11.35 25.47 31.23
CA ASP A 415 12.62 24.83 31.59
C ASP A 415 12.49 23.29 31.62
N ARG A 416 11.39 22.77 32.18
CA ARG A 416 11.07 21.34 32.16
C ARG A 416 10.92 20.80 30.73
N THR A 417 10.17 21.50 29.88
CA THR A 417 9.95 21.07 28.49
C THR A 417 11.21 21.18 27.62
N ASP A 418 12.06 22.18 27.87
CA ASP A 418 13.36 22.29 27.21
C ASP A 418 14.29 21.15 27.64
N GLY A 419 14.23 20.73 28.92
CA GLY A 419 14.89 19.51 29.39
C GLY A 419 14.40 18.25 28.67
N MET A 420 13.10 18.12 28.38
CA MET A 420 12.57 17.01 27.57
C MET A 420 13.11 17.02 26.13
N ILE A 421 13.18 18.21 25.50
CA ILE A 421 13.77 18.35 24.16
C ILE A 421 15.25 17.98 24.17
N ALA A 422 15.99 18.40 25.20
CA ALA A 422 17.40 18.04 25.36
C ALA A 422 17.60 16.52 25.46
N LYS A 423 16.78 15.81 26.23
CA LYS A 423 16.81 14.33 26.29
C LYS A 423 16.53 13.66 24.95
N ILE A 424 15.57 14.19 24.18
CA ILE A 424 15.29 13.66 22.83
C ILE A 424 16.53 13.83 21.94
N ARG A 425 17.18 15.01 21.99
CA ARG A 425 18.39 15.30 21.20
C ARG A 425 19.59 14.46 21.63
N GLU A 426 19.76 14.27 22.93
CA GLU A 426 20.78 13.39 23.50
C GLU A 426 20.69 11.98 22.90
N ILE A 427 19.49 11.44 22.76
CA ILE A 427 19.26 10.13 22.13
C ILE A 427 19.39 10.21 20.60
N SER A 428 18.73 11.16 19.95
CA SER A 428 18.66 11.19 18.48
C SER A 428 20.01 11.58 17.85
N GLU A 429 20.62 12.66 18.31
CA GLU A 429 21.89 13.21 17.80
C GLU A 429 23.07 12.56 18.50
N GLY A 430 23.05 12.45 19.84
CA GLY A 430 24.16 11.92 20.62
C GLY A 430 24.37 10.42 20.43
N TRP A 431 23.33 9.61 20.58
CA TRP A 431 23.45 8.14 20.47
C TRP A 431 23.37 7.63 19.03
N PHE A 432 22.37 8.07 18.26
CA PHE A 432 22.12 7.50 16.94
C PHE A 432 22.67 8.33 15.79
N GLY A 433 23.10 9.57 16.04
CA GLY A 433 23.71 10.42 15.04
C GLY A 433 22.74 10.86 13.95
N PHE A 434 21.45 10.98 14.26
CA PHE A 434 20.48 11.61 13.38
C PHE A 434 20.61 13.12 13.53
N PRO A 435 21.24 13.82 12.56
CA PRO A 435 21.22 15.28 12.61
C PRO A 435 19.75 15.71 12.56
N PHE A 436 19.40 16.69 13.38
CA PHE A 436 18.12 17.37 13.20
C PHE A 436 18.20 18.14 11.88
N ASP A 437 17.74 17.50 10.82
CA ASP A 437 17.92 17.99 9.45
C ASP A 437 17.51 19.47 9.30
N ASP A 438 18.32 20.21 8.53
CA ASP A 438 17.98 21.49 7.88
C ASP A 438 16.99 21.30 6.71
N THR A 439 16.51 20.07 6.48
CA THR A 439 15.53 19.79 5.42
C THR A 439 14.17 20.43 5.73
N ASP A 440 13.55 20.96 4.68
CA ASP A 440 12.23 21.61 4.69
C ASP A 440 11.04 20.68 4.96
N GLU A 441 11.28 19.43 5.35
CA GLU A 441 10.24 18.42 5.61
C GLU A 441 10.38 17.88 7.04
N ARG A 442 9.46 18.26 7.94
CA ARG A 442 9.35 17.66 9.27
C ARG A 442 7.92 17.23 9.57
N GLY A 443 7.78 16.04 10.14
CA GLY A 443 6.50 15.53 10.65
C GLY A 443 6.04 16.37 11.84
N SER A 444 4.97 17.13 11.67
CA SER A 444 4.30 17.88 12.75
C SER A 444 2.87 17.34 12.89
N PHE A 445 2.75 16.05 13.18
CA PHE A 445 1.46 15.34 13.21
C PHE A 445 1.35 14.43 14.42
N LYS A 446 0.10 14.20 14.85
CA LYS A 446 -0.24 13.04 15.68
C LYS A 446 -0.18 11.77 14.85
N GLY A 447 0.97 11.11 14.85
CA GLY A 447 1.29 9.93 14.06
C GLY A 447 2.72 9.96 13.57
N VAL A 448 3.18 8.87 12.95
CA VAL A 448 4.58 8.73 12.52
C VAL A 448 4.66 8.07 11.15
N THR A 449 5.47 8.64 10.26
CA THR A 449 5.79 8.03 8.97
C THR A 449 6.56 6.72 9.17
N THR A 450 6.14 5.65 8.50
CA THR A 450 6.80 4.34 8.53
C THR A 450 7.86 4.25 7.43
N ARG A 451 8.80 3.30 7.53
CA ARG A 451 9.76 3.10 6.44
C ARG A 451 9.05 2.46 5.26
N ASP A 452 9.16 3.10 4.09
CA ASP A 452 8.58 2.65 2.82
C ASP A 452 8.81 1.15 2.53
N THR A 453 10.01 0.63 2.78
CA THR A 453 10.33 -0.80 2.61
C THR A 453 9.41 -1.73 3.41
N TYR A 454 9.07 -1.39 4.66
CA TYR A 454 8.16 -2.21 5.47
C TYR A 454 6.72 -2.04 5.00
N THR A 455 6.29 -0.80 4.70
CA THR A 455 4.96 -0.51 4.16
C THR A 455 4.69 -1.30 2.87
N LYS A 456 5.64 -1.30 1.94
CA LYS A 456 5.56 -2.07 0.69
C LYS A 456 5.59 -3.56 0.91
N GLY A 457 6.45 -4.05 1.80
CA GLY A 457 6.46 -5.46 2.19
C GLY A 457 5.09 -5.90 2.68
N ALA A 458 4.51 -5.15 3.62
CA ALA A 458 3.18 -5.40 4.16
C ALA A 458 2.07 -5.29 3.11
N HIS A 459 2.14 -4.31 2.21
CA HIS A 459 1.21 -4.14 1.08
C HIS A 459 1.12 -5.40 0.21
N PHE A 460 2.27 -5.95 -0.22
CA PHE A 460 2.31 -7.13 -1.07
C PHE A 460 1.94 -8.43 -0.35
N ILE A 461 2.29 -8.55 0.94
CA ILE A 461 1.85 -9.70 1.77
C ILE A 461 0.32 -9.72 1.85
N LEU A 462 -0.30 -8.59 2.20
CA LEU A 462 -1.75 -8.50 2.33
C LEU A 462 -2.46 -8.58 0.96
N LEU A 463 -1.84 -8.08 -0.11
CA LEU A 463 -2.32 -8.30 -1.48
C LEU A 463 -2.37 -9.80 -1.79
N LYS A 464 -1.29 -10.54 -1.51
CA LYS A 464 -1.23 -11.99 -1.74
C LYS A 464 -2.32 -12.73 -0.96
N GLU A 465 -2.61 -12.34 0.28
CA GLU A 465 -3.69 -12.92 1.07
C GLU A 465 -5.10 -12.70 0.47
N MET A 466 -5.31 -11.58 -0.23
CA MET A 466 -6.58 -11.24 -0.87
C MET A 466 -6.87 -12.07 -2.13
N LEU A 467 -5.83 -12.61 -2.78
CA LEU A 467 -5.97 -13.32 -4.04
C LEU A 467 -6.34 -14.80 -3.80
N PRO A 468 -7.25 -15.39 -4.60
CA PRO A 468 -7.42 -16.84 -4.68
C PRO A 468 -6.21 -17.50 -5.35
N TYR A 469 -6.09 -18.81 -5.21
CA TYR A 469 -5.03 -19.59 -5.87
C TYR A 469 -5.06 -19.38 -7.39
N GLY A 470 -3.90 -19.14 -7.99
CA GLY A 470 -3.80 -18.79 -9.41
C GLY A 470 -2.41 -18.32 -9.81
N SER A 471 -2.19 -18.05 -11.10
CA SER A 471 -0.96 -17.40 -11.55
C SER A 471 -1.04 -15.88 -11.31
N ILE A 472 0.11 -15.25 -11.09
CA ILE A 472 0.21 -13.82 -10.80
C ILE A 472 1.19 -13.21 -11.79
N VAL A 473 0.72 -12.21 -12.54
CA VAL A 473 1.53 -11.36 -13.39
C VAL A 473 1.52 -9.96 -12.80
N LEU A 474 2.60 -9.57 -12.15
CA LEU A 474 2.75 -8.27 -11.51
C LEU A 474 3.59 -7.34 -12.38
N THR A 475 3.04 -6.17 -12.73
CA THR A 475 3.74 -5.09 -13.43
C THR A 475 4.07 -3.96 -12.45
N THR A 476 5.33 -3.57 -12.36
CA THR A 476 5.80 -2.50 -11.46
C THR A 476 6.75 -1.55 -12.19
N GLU A 477 6.95 -0.34 -11.67
CA GLU A 477 8.05 0.51 -12.16
C GLU A 477 9.41 -0.03 -11.75
N GLN A 478 10.48 0.58 -12.29
CA GLN A 478 11.84 0.35 -11.83
C GLN A 478 12.06 0.97 -10.45
N GLU A 479 11.67 0.21 -9.43
CA GLU A 479 11.71 0.69 -8.06
C GLU A 479 12.72 -0.09 -7.22
N ALA A 480 13.44 0.60 -6.34
CA ALA A 480 14.61 0.08 -5.66
C ALA A 480 14.30 -0.88 -4.50
N THR A 481 13.12 -0.75 -3.88
CA THR A 481 12.72 -1.54 -2.70
C THR A 481 12.13 -2.91 -3.08
N LEU A 482 11.66 -3.09 -4.32
CA LEU A 482 10.99 -4.31 -4.76
C LEU A 482 11.92 -5.53 -4.92
N PRO A 483 13.13 -5.42 -5.50
CA PRO A 483 14.05 -6.55 -5.62
C PRO A 483 14.35 -7.32 -4.32
N PRO A 484 14.57 -6.66 -3.16
CA PRO A 484 14.76 -7.36 -1.89
C PRO A 484 13.46 -7.80 -1.19
N LEU A 485 12.27 -7.58 -1.77
CA LEU A 485 10.97 -7.91 -1.14
C LEU A 485 10.20 -8.98 -1.93
N LEU A 486 9.90 -8.71 -3.19
CA LEU A 486 9.00 -9.54 -4.00
C LEU A 486 9.44 -11.02 -4.10
N PRO A 487 10.74 -11.35 -4.29
CA PRO A 487 11.15 -12.75 -4.36
C PRO A 487 10.84 -13.55 -3.08
N HIS A 488 10.78 -12.88 -1.92
CA HIS A 488 10.51 -13.53 -0.65
C HIS A 488 9.01 -13.66 -0.38
N ILE A 489 8.25 -12.60 -0.66
CA ILE A 489 6.79 -12.59 -0.47
C ILE A 489 6.11 -13.63 -1.36
N PHE A 490 6.59 -13.76 -2.60
CA PHE A 490 6.09 -14.70 -3.60
C PHE A 490 6.96 -15.96 -3.76
N ASP A 491 7.77 -16.34 -2.76
CA ASP A 491 8.70 -17.48 -2.83
C ASP A 491 8.00 -18.78 -3.29
N GLN A 492 6.81 -19.06 -2.74
CA GLN A 492 6.04 -20.24 -3.11
C GLN A 492 5.60 -20.19 -4.58
N GLU A 493 4.99 -19.10 -5.01
CA GLU A 493 4.51 -18.92 -6.39
C GLU A 493 5.66 -18.95 -7.39
N ILE A 494 6.85 -18.46 -7.02
CA ILE A 494 8.06 -18.52 -7.83
C ILE A 494 8.55 -19.97 -7.99
N ARG A 495 8.58 -20.75 -6.91
CA ARG A 495 8.97 -22.17 -6.95
C ARG A 495 8.01 -23.00 -7.81
N GLU A 496 6.73 -22.67 -7.75
CA GLU A 496 5.66 -23.30 -8.52
C GLU A 496 5.53 -22.76 -9.96
N ASN A 497 6.40 -21.84 -10.40
CA ASN A 497 6.34 -21.15 -11.70
C ASN A 497 5.02 -20.41 -11.99
N ARG A 498 4.30 -20.00 -10.93
CA ARG A 498 3.04 -19.24 -11.00
C ARG A 498 3.24 -17.73 -10.91
N PHE A 499 4.44 -17.25 -10.60
CA PHE A 499 4.72 -15.81 -10.48
C PHE A 499 5.55 -15.28 -11.65
N THR A 500 5.06 -14.21 -12.26
CA THR A 500 5.76 -13.41 -13.27
C THR A 500 5.80 -11.97 -12.79
N TRP A 501 6.98 -11.37 -12.76
CA TRP A 501 7.21 -9.97 -12.46
C TRP A 501 7.80 -9.28 -13.67
N LEU A 502 7.11 -8.23 -14.12
CA LEU A 502 7.46 -7.37 -15.23
C LEU A 502 7.79 -5.99 -14.69
N ALA A 503 8.98 -5.48 -15.00
CA ALA A 503 9.35 -4.12 -14.64
C ALA A 503 9.21 -3.23 -15.89
N MET A 504 8.42 -2.16 -15.81
CA MET A 504 8.09 -1.31 -16.95
C MET A 504 8.60 0.13 -16.78
N SER A 505 8.92 0.77 -17.89
CA SER A 505 9.21 2.21 -18.00
C SER A 505 8.59 2.77 -19.27
N PHE A 506 8.18 4.04 -19.24
CA PHE A 506 7.60 4.73 -20.39
C PHE A 506 7.81 6.25 -20.25
N ASN A 507 7.67 6.99 -21.34
CA ASN A 507 7.86 8.44 -21.37
C ASN A 507 6.67 9.19 -20.73
N LYS A 508 6.79 9.43 -19.42
CA LYS A 508 5.82 10.25 -18.65
C LYS A 508 5.79 11.72 -19.04
N LYS A 509 6.82 12.23 -19.76
CA LYS A 509 6.96 13.64 -20.12
C LYS A 509 6.37 13.97 -21.49
N ALA A 510 5.86 12.98 -22.22
CA ALA A 510 5.27 13.18 -23.54
C ALA A 510 4.10 14.18 -23.48
N THR A 511 4.14 15.18 -24.35
CA THR A 511 3.09 16.21 -24.43
C THR A 511 1.77 15.59 -24.90
N LYS A 512 0.63 16.24 -24.63
CA LYS A 512 -0.69 15.73 -25.10
C LYS A 512 -0.73 15.57 -26.63
N PRO A 513 -0.25 16.52 -27.45
CA PRO A 513 -0.22 16.36 -28.91
C PRO A 513 0.69 15.23 -29.38
N GLU A 514 1.87 15.09 -28.75
CA GLU A 514 2.82 14.01 -29.04
C GLU A 514 2.21 12.64 -28.72
N ARG A 515 1.61 12.48 -27.54
CA ARG A 515 0.87 11.27 -27.15
C ARG A 515 -0.19 10.91 -28.18
N GLN A 516 -1.04 11.86 -28.56
CA GLN A 516 -2.09 11.62 -29.53
C GLN A 516 -1.53 11.19 -30.89
N ARG A 517 -0.45 11.83 -31.35
CA ARG A 517 0.23 11.50 -32.61
C ARG A 517 0.77 10.08 -32.62
N LEU A 518 1.48 9.69 -31.56
CA LEU A 518 2.10 8.36 -31.44
C LEU A 518 1.05 7.26 -31.29
N VAL A 519 0.03 7.47 -30.44
CA VAL A 519 -1.11 6.54 -30.30
C VAL A 519 -1.83 6.35 -31.63
N ASN A 520 -2.13 7.42 -32.36
CA ASN A 520 -2.77 7.34 -33.68
C ASN A 520 -1.86 6.67 -34.73
N GLY A 521 -0.55 6.89 -34.66
CA GLY A 521 0.44 6.20 -35.50
C GLY A 521 0.42 4.70 -35.25
N TYR A 522 0.51 4.29 -33.98
CA TYR A 522 0.41 2.90 -33.55
C TYR A 522 -0.90 2.25 -34.01
N ARG A 523 -2.06 2.89 -33.79
CA ARG A 523 -3.36 2.35 -34.23
C ARG A 523 -3.40 2.06 -35.74
N ARG A 524 -2.87 2.98 -36.55
CA ARG A 524 -2.76 2.79 -38.01
C ARG A 524 -1.81 1.64 -38.37
N ALA A 525 -0.66 1.55 -37.71
CA ALA A 525 0.31 0.49 -37.96
C ALA A 525 -0.24 -0.90 -37.61
N ARG A 526 -0.90 -1.04 -36.44
CA ARG A 526 -1.55 -2.29 -36.02
C ARG A 526 -2.68 -2.68 -36.96
N LYS A 527 -3.54 -1.74 -37.36
CA LYS A 527 -4.61 -2.00 -38.34
C LYS A 527 -4.05 -2.52 -39.66
N LYS A 528 -3.02 -1.84 -40.21
CA LYS A 528 -2.34 -2.29 -41.44
C LYS A 528 -1.73 -3.69 -41.29
N PHE A 529 -1.19 -4.01 -40.12
CA PHE A 529 -0.66 -5.34 -39.81
C PHE A 529 -1.76 -6.41 -39.78
N ARG A 530 -2.90 -6.11 -39.15
CA ARG A 530 -4.08 -7.00 -39.15
C ARG A 530 -4.59 -7.23 -40.56
N ASP A 531 -4.85 -6.16 -41.32
CA ASP A 531 -5.43 -6.25 -42.67
C ASP A 531 -4.50 -7.04 -43.62
N LYS A 532 -3.17 -6.83 -43.52
CA LYS A 532 -2.18 -7.64 -44.25
C LYS A 532 -2.20 -9.11 -43.81
N GLY A 533 -2.38 -9.36 -42.51
CA GLY A 533 -2.48 -10.69 -41.91
C GLY A 533 -3.74 -11.45 -42.34
N LEU A 534 -4.85 -10.76 -42.53
CA LEU A 534 -6.07 -11.32 -43.11
C LEU A 534 -5.86 -11.68 -44.59
N TYR A 535 -5.26 -10.75 -45.36
CA TYR A 535 -5.01 -10.97 -46.79
C TYR A 535 -4.06 -12.14 -47.08
N ASN A 536 -3.02 -12.33 -46.26
CA ASN A 536 -2.04 -13.40 -46.46
C ASN A 536 -2.39 -14.71 -45.74
N GLY A 537 -3.59 -14.82 -45.17
CA GLY A 537 -4.07 -16.03 -44.48
C GLY A 537 -3.40 -16.30 -43.13
N ARG A 538 -2.67 -15.34 -42.55
CA ARG A 538 -2.10 -15.45 -41.19
C ARG A 538 -3.18 -15.34 -40.11
N PHE A 539 -4.20 -14.53 -40.35
CA PHE A 539 -5.34 -14.34 -39.47
C PHE A 539 -6.63 -14.66 -40.24
N ASP A 540 -7.62 -15.13 -39.51
CA ASP A 540 -9.02 -15.24 -39.93
C ASP A 540 -9.85 -14.07 -39.34
N PRO A 541 -10.98 -13.64 -39.94
CA PRO A 541 -11.89 -12.66 -39.34
C PRO A 541 -12.28 -12.94 -37.87
N ASP A 542 -12.32 -14.20 -37.45
CA ASP A 542 -12.65 -14.60 -36.07
C ASP A 542 -11.43 -14.68 -35.14
N THR A 543 -10.23 -14.30 -35.60
CA THR A 543 -9.01 -14.34 -34.79
C THR A 543 -9.12 -13.37 -33.61
N ASP A 544 -8.82 -13.87 -32.41
CA ASP A 544 -8.79 -13.07 -31.19
C ASP A 544 -7.85 -11.86 -31.29
N GLU A 545 -8.34 -10.69 -30.87
CA GLU A 545 -7.61 -9.42 -30.99
C GLU A 545 -6.38 -9.34 -30.08
N GLN A 546 -6.36 -10.08 -28.96
CA GLN A 546 -5.15 -10.23 -28.16
C GLN A 546 -4.09 -11.01 -28.95
N ALA A 547 -4.46 -12.11 -29.62
CA ALA A 547 -3.53 -12.86 -30.47
C ALA A 547 -2.93 -12.01 -31.61
N ILE A 548 -3.74 -11.17 -32.27
CA ILE A 548 -3.26 -10.22 -33.29
C ILE A 548 -2.28 -9.21 -32.68
N THR A 549 -2.58 -8.70 -31.48
CA THR A 549 -1.71 -7.72 -30.80
C THR A 549 -0.39 -8.35 -30.35
N GLU A 550 -0.42 -9.55 -29.80
CA GLU A 550 0.78 -10.30 -29.43
C GLU A 550 1.65 -10.58 -30.67
N ALA A 551 1.04 -10.98 -31.78
CA ALA A 551 1.74 -11.15 -33.05
C ALA A 551 2.36 -9.84 -33.58
N PHE A 552 1.66 -8.72 -33.44
CA PHE A 552 2.18 -7.39 -33.79
C PHE A 552 3.38 -7.03 -32.90
N ILE A 553 3.25 -7.23 -31.58
CA ILE A 553 4.34 -7.00 -30.62
C ILE A 553 5.55 -7.86 -31.00
N ALA A 554 5.38 -9.16 -31.18
CA ALA A 554 6.46 -10.08 -31.56
C ALA A 554 7.20 -9.63 -32.82
N SER A 555 6.49 -9.07 -33.81
CA SER A 555 7.12 -8.59 -35.05
C SER A 555 8.00 -7.34 -34.87
N GLY A 556 7.70 -6.50 -33.86
CA GLY A 556 8.35 -5.21 -33.65
C GLY A 556 9.17 -5.08 -32.36
N LEU A 557 9.28 -6.14 -31.55
CA LEU A 557 10.12 -6.14 -30.35
C LEU A 557 11.59 -5.90 -30.70
N SER A 558 12.24 -5.03 -29.94
CA SER A 558 13.67 -4.74 -30.05
C SER A 558 14.30 -4.55 -28.69
N THR A 559 15.62 -4.72 -28.60
CA THR A 559 16.35 -4.57 -27.34
C THR A 559 16.40 -3.11 -26.87
N ALA A 560 16.30 -2.91 -25.56
CA ALA A 560 16.30 -1.60 -24.93
C ALA A 560 17.65 -1.28 -24.30
N LEU A 561 18.27 -0.21 -24.80
CA LEU A 561 19.53 0.33 -24.29
C LEU A 561 19.34 1.76 -23.79
N ARG A 562 20.15 2.15 -22.81
CA ARG A 562 20.34 3.55 -22.42
C ARG A 562 21.40 4.15 -23.35
N GLY A 563 21.02 5.16 -24.13
CA GLY A 563 21.86 5.64 -25.22
C GLY A 563 22.03 4.55 -26.28
N THR A 564 23.27 4.27 -26.68
CA THR A 564 23.60 3.27 -27.71
C THR A 564 24.15 1.96 -27.17
N SER A 565 24.63 1.89 -25.92
CA SER A 565 25.38 0.71 -25.44
C SER A 565 25.29 0.40 -23.94
N SER A 566 24.54 1.19 -23.14
CA SER A 566 24.45 0.95 -21.70
C SER A 566 23.20 0.17 -21.29
N PRO A 567 23.25 -0.66 -20.23
CA PRO A 567 22.07 -1.33 -19.71
C PRO A 567 20.97 -0.33 -19.34
N PHE A 568 19.73 -0.58 -19.79
CA PHE A 568 18.60 0.31 -19.54
C PHE A 568 18.24 0.42 -18.04
N GLN A 569 18.42 -0.67 -17.30
CA GLN A 569 17.96 -0.85 -15.93
C GLN A 569 18.75 -0.05 -14.87
N ILE A 570 18.09 0.33 -13.76
CA ILE A 570 18.74 0.92 -12.59
C ILE A 570 19.60 -0.10 -11.82
N SER A 571 20.49 0.39 -10.95
CA SER A 571 21.52 -0.44 -10.28
C SER A 571 20.97 -1.67 -9.54
N ASN A 572 19.76 -1.58 -8.98
CA ASN A 572 19.13 -2.65 -8.20
C ASN A 572 18.69 -3.84 -9.08
N TYR A 573 18.52 -3.62 -10.38
CA TYR A 573 18.15 -4.65 -11.36
C TYR A 573 19.36 -5.19 -12.13
N LYS A 574 20.54 -4.56 -12.03
CA LYS A 574 21.79 -5.01 -12.67
C LYS A 574 22.43 -6.24 -12.01
N ILE A 575 21.77 -6.84 -11.02
CA ILE A 575 22.29 -8.01 -10.31
C ILE A 575 22.08 -9.27 -11.17
N ARG A 576 23.03 -10.23 -11.09
CA ARG A 576 22.96 -11.52 -11.81
C ARG A 576 21.72 -12.36 -11.46
N SER A 577 21.01 -12.00 -10.39
CA SER A 577 19.73 -12.62 -10.03
C SER A 577 18.67 -12.46 -11.12
N PHE A 578 18.73 -11.39 -11.90
CA PHE A 578 17.72 -11.05 -12.90
C PHE A 578 18.31 -11.10 -14.32
N PRO A 579 17.50 -11.42 -15.33
CA PRO A 579 17.88 -11.24 -16.72
C PRO A 579 18.32 -9.80 -17.02
N GLY A 580 19.37 -9.65 -17.83
CA GLY A 580 19.86 -8.33 -18.27
C GLY A 580 19.04 -7.73 -19.40
N LEU A 581 18.31 -8.55 -20.15
CA LEU A 581 17.53 -8.14 -21.31
C LEU A 581 16.31 -7.31 -20.93
N TRP A 582 16.19 -6.15 -21.57
CA TRP A 582 15.00 -5.31 -21.58
C TRP A 582 14.58 -5.08 -23.03
N VAL A 583 13.29 -4.95 -23.29
CA VAL A 583 12.75 -4.82 -24.65
C VAL A 583 11.89 -3.57 -24.79
N LYS A 584 12.05 -2.87 -25.91
CA LYS A 584 11.16 -1.80 -26.37
C LYS A 584 9.96 -2.44 -27.05
N SER A 585 8.77 -2.04 -26.63
CA SER A 585 7.52 -2.49 -27.25
C SER A 585 7.17 -1.59 -28.44
N PRO A 586 6.65 -2.15 -29.55
CA PRO A 586 6.09 -1.34 -30.64
C PRO A 586 4.69 -0.79 -30.33
N THR A 587 4.13 -1.12 -29.16
CA THR A 587 2.78 -0.71 -28.75
C THR A 587 2.81 0.60 -27.99
N GLU A 588 1.94 1.53 -28.40
CA GLU A 588 1.70 2.80 -27.69
C GLU A 588 0.30 2.80 -27.05
N ALA A 589 -0.18 1.60 -26.70
CA ALA A 589 -1.52 1.39 -26.16
C ALA A 589 -1.69 2.17 -24.86
N SER A 590 -2.91 2.67 -24.60
CA SER A 590 -3.22 3.44 -23.38
C SER A 590 -2.38 4.69 -23.11
N GLY A 591 -1.64 5.18 -24.11
CA GLY A 591 -0.77 6.35 -23.95
C GLY A 591 0.53 6.07 -23.18
N GLU A 592 0.92 4.80 -23.04
CA GLU A 592 2.18 4.35 -22.43
C GLU A 592 3.36 4.53 -23.40
N ILE A 593 3.71 5.80 -23.68
CA ILE A 593 4.60 6.15 -24.79
C ILE A 593 6.02 5.57 -24.65
N GLY A 594 6.53 4.92 -25.69
CA GLY A 594 7.89 4.39 -25.72
C GLY A 594 8.11 3.32 -24.65
N LYS A 595 7.10 2.47 -24.44
CA LYS A 595 7.07 1.43 -23.43
C LYS A 595 8.29 0.50 -23.53
N VAL A 596 8.96 0.32 -22.40
CA VAL A 596 10.08 -0.61 -22.22
C VAL A 596 9.77 -1.57 -21.09
N VAL A 597 10.00 -2.87 -21.30
CA VAL A 597 9.69 -3.94 -20.34
C VAL A 597 10.94 -4.77 -20.06
N GLY A 598 11.21 -5.01 -18.78
CA GLY A 598 12.19 -5.97 -18.28
C GLY A 598 11.51 -7.14 -17.59
N PHE A 599 12.26 -8.24 -17.43
CA PHE A 599 11.74 -9.52 -16.96
C PHE A 599 12.42 -10.03 -15.68
N PRO A 600 12.36 -9.29 -14.54
CA PRO A 600 13.06 -9.70 -13.32
C PRO A 600 12.78 -11.14 -12.89
N ILE A 601 11.52 -11.55 -12.89
CA ILE A 601 11.12 -12.92 -12.58
C ILE A 601 10.12 -13.39 -13.63
N VAL A 602 10.43 -14.52 -14.26
CA VAL A 602 9.54 -15.24 -15.18
C VAL A 602 9.66 -16.74 -14.87
N PRO A 603 8.77 -17.59 -15.40
CA PRO A 603 8.88 -19.04 -15.25
C PRO A 603 10.29 -19.55 -15.56
N ARG A 604 10.73 -20.56 -14.81
CA ARG A 604 12.12 -21.00 -14.79
C ARG A 604 12.72 -21.28 -16.18
N PRO A 605 12.05 -22.00 -17.11
CA PRO A 605 12.63 -22.28 -18.42
C PRO A 605 13.00 -20.99 -19.17
N LEU A 606 12.05 -20.05 -19.29
CA LEU A 606 12.27 -18.76 -19.93
C LEU A 606 13.33 -17.93 -19.19
N ARG A 607 13.36 -17.97 -17.85
CA ARG A 607 14.36 -17.23 -17.07
C ARG A 607 15.79 -17.70 -17.36
N GLN A 608 15.98 -19.00 -17.57
CA GLN A 608 17.29 -19.56 -17.92
C GLN A 608 17.73 -19.09 -19.31
N THR A 609 16.83 -19.13 -20.29
CA THR A 609 17.07 -18.59 -21.63
C THR A 609 17.45 -17.10 -21.55
N LEU A 610 16.64 -16.28 -20.88
CA LEU A 610 16.86 -14.83 -20.79
C LEU A 610 18.14 -14.43 -20.03
N LYS A 611 18.64 -15.27 -19.11
CA LYS A 611 19.91 -15.01 -18.42
C LYS A 611 21.14 -15.24 -19.30
N GLN A 612 21.01 -16.02 -20.37
CA GLN A 612 22.08 -16.25 -21.34
C GLN A 612 22.11 -15.17 -22.42
N VAL A 613 20.99 -14.45 -22.62
CA VAL A 613 20.90 -13.35 -23.58
C VAL A 613 21.62 -12.10 -23.03
N PRO A 614 22.60 -11.53 -23.77
CA PRO A 614 23.22 -10.26 -23.41
C PRO A 614 22.19 -9.13 -23.32
N PHE A 615 22.45 -8.12 -22.47
CA PHE A 615 21.52 -6.99 -22.32
C PHE A 615 21.44 -6.10 -23.58
N ASP A 616 22.46 -6.18 -24.43
CA ASP A 616 22.70 -5.41 -25.66
C ASP A 616 22.57 -6.24 -26.93
N GLN A 617 21.94 -7.41 -26.85
CA GLN A 617 21.63 -8.25 -28.00
C GLN A 617 20.91 -7.45 -29.10
N GLU A 618 21.56 -7.19 -30.24
CA GLU A 618 20.98 -6.33 -31.29
C GLU A 618 19.77 -6.96 -31.97
N GLN A 619 19.86 -8.26 -32.29
CA GLN A 619 18.79 -9.02 -32.94
C GLN A 619 18.26 -10.09 -31.99
N LEU A 620 17.01 -9.92 -31.57
CA LEU A 620 16.27 -10.93 -30.84
C LEU A 620 15.76 -12.00 -31.81
N ASP A 621 15.99 -13.27 -31.46
CA ASP A 621 15.46 -14.42 -32.18
C ASP A 621 13.92 -14.39 -32.29
N ALA A 622 13.38 -14.93 -33.39
CA ALA A 622 11.95 -14.89 -33.68
C ALA A 622 11.11 -15.66 -32.65
N ASP A 623 11.62 -16.78 -32.13
CA ASP A 623 10.92 -17.62 -31.16
C ASP A 623 10.91 -16.93 -29.81
N LEU A 624 12.04 -16.35 -29.42
CA LEU A 624 12.13 -15.53 -28.21
C LEU A 624 11.17 -14.33 -28.26
N ARG A 625 11.05 -13.64 -29.40
CA ARG A 625 10.07 -12.55 -29.55
C ARG A 625 8.63 -13.03 -29.38
N ARG A 626 8.30 -14.22 -29.89
CA ARG A 626 6.97 -14.84 -29.73
C ARG A 626 6.70 -15.20 -28.27
N GLU A 627 7.70 -15.69 -27.54
CA GLU A 627 7.56 -15.99 -26.11
C GLU A 627 7.42 -14.74 -25.23
N LEU A 628 8.12 -13.65 -25.58
CA LEU A 628 8.08 -12.40 -24.82
C LEU A 628 6.84 -11.55 -25.09
N ALA A 629 6.24 -11.65 -26.29
CA ALA A 629 5.13 -10.79 -26.68
C ALA A 629 3.90 -10.87 -25.75
N PRO A 630 3.43 -12.05 -25.30
CA PRO A 630 2.34 -12.13 -24.31
C PRO A 630 2.68 -11.46 -22.98
N LEU A 631 3.94 -11.50 -22.55
CA LEU A 631 4.38 -10.82 -21.33
C LEU A 631 4.36 -9.30 -21.52
N VAL A 632 4.89 -8.82 -22.64
CA VAL A 632 4.88 -7.38 -22.97
C VAL A 632 3.46 -6.86 -23.17
N TYR A 633 2.55 -7.67 -23.72
CA TYR A 633 1.12 -7.37 -23.77
C TYR A 633 0.53 -7.19 -22.37
N LYS A 634 0.85 -8.09 -21.43
CA LYS A 634 0.34 -7.99 -20.04
C LYS A 634 0.93 -6.84 -19.23
N ALA A 635 2.11 -6.33 -19.58
CA ALA A 635 2.77 -5.23 -18.86
C ALA A 635 2.01 -3.90 -19.06
N THR A 636 1.27 -3.40 -18.09
CA THR A 636 0.58 -2.09 -18.22
C THR A 636 0.43 -1.42 -16.86
N PHE A 637 0.41 -0.09 -16.82
CA PHE A 637 0.02 0.72 -15.65
C PHE A 637 -1.32 1.41 -15.80
N GLN A 638 -1.96 1.34 -16.97
CA GLN A 638 -3.23 1.99 -17.25
C GLN A 638 -4.29 1.85 -16.13
N PRO A 639 -4.55 0.69 -15.48
CA PRO A 639 -5.54 0.61 -14.40
C PRO A 639 -5.19 1.50 -13.21
N VAL A 640 -3.94 1.43 -12.73
CA VAL A 640 -3.45 2.23 -11.58
C VAL A 640 -3.36 3.70 -11.96
N SER A 641 -2.86 4.01 -13.16
CA SER A 641 -2.78 5.37 -13.68
C SER A 641 -4.17 6.01 -13.81
N SER A 642 -5.18 5.25 -14.26
CA SER A 642 -6.56 5.71 -14.37
C SER A 642 -7.17 6.01 -13.00
N PHE A 643 -6.94 5.12 -12.02
CA PHE A 643 -7.38 5.34 -10.65
C PHE A 643 -6.67 6.56 -10.02
N MET A 644 -5.34 6.64 -10.09
CA MET A 644 -4.58 7.77 -9.56
C MET A 644 -4.99 9.08 -10.22
N ASN A 645 -5.15 9.13 -11.54
CA ASN A 645 -5.61 10.33 -12.24
C ASN A 645 -7.02 10.74 -11.80
N SER A 646 -7.92 9.76 -11.65
CA SER A 646 -9.25 10.03 -11.13
C SER A 646 -9.21 10.57 -9.69
N LEU A 647 -8.35 10.00 -8.86
CA LEU A 647 -8.16 10.43 -7.48
C LEU A 647 -7.64 11.87 -7.44
N ARG A 648 -6.61 12.21 -8.22
CA ARG A 648 -6.05 13.57 -8.32
C ARG A 648 -7.05 14.60 -8.86
N THR A 649 -7.84 14.22 -9.86
CA THR A 649 -8.83 15.14 -10.47
C THR A 649 -10.06 15.38 -9.59
N ARG A 650 -10.40 14.44 -8.70
CA ARG A 650 -11.58 14.53 -7.83
C ARG A 650 -11.30 14.88 -6.41
N LEU A 651 -10.07 14.75 -5.94
CA LEU A 651 -9.67 15.09 -4.58
C LEU A 651 -8.57 16.15 -4.65
N SER A 652 -8.92 17.40 -4.31
CA SER A 652 -8.00 18.53 -4.21
C SER A 652 -6.80 18.22 -3.30
N VAL A 653 -7.01 17.38 -2.28
CA VAL A 653 -5.99 16.91 -1.34
C VAL A 653 -4.92 16.03 -1.97
N ALA A 654 -5.19 15.49 -3.16
CA ALA A 654 -4.30 14.64 -3.91
C ALA A 654 -3.74 15.32 -5.16
N ASP A 655 -4.13 16.58 -5.42
CA ASP A 655 -3.52 17.34 -6.49
C ASP A 655 -2.03 17.55 -6.20
N ARG A 656 -1.21 17.55 -7.24
CA ARG A 656 0.23 17.75 -7.05
C ARG A 656 0.44 19.17 -6.58
N ALA A 657 1.22 19.35 -5.52
CA ALA A 657 1.85 20.64 -5.27
C ALA A 657 2.57 21.02 -6.57
N GLY A 658 2.17 22.14 -7.18
CA GLY A 658 2.89 22.68 -8.33
C GLY A 658 4.37 22.75 -7.99
N SER A 659 5.25 22.48 -8.95
CA SER A 659 6.70 22.61 -8.80
C SER A 659 7.08 24.09 -8.63
N GLY A 660 6.66 24.70 -7.51
CA GLY A 660 7.23 25.93 -7.00
C GLY A 660 8.61 25.60 -6.49
N GLY A 661 9.63 26.26 -7.05
CA GLY A 661 11.02 25.91 -6.83
C GLY A 661 11.41 25.81 -5.36
N ALA A 662 12.42 24.99 -5.11
CA ALA A 662 13.10 24.72 -3.83
C ALA A 662 13.73 25.96 -3.13
N ARG A 663 13.29 27.19 -3.48
CA ARG A 663 13.72 28.46 -2.87
C ARG A 663 12.62 29.13 -2.04
N VAL A 664 11.40 28.58 -1.99
CA VAL A 664 10.31 29.12 -1.17
C VAL A 664 9.98 28.11 -0.08
N GLY A 665 10.59 28.27 1.08
CA GLY A 665 10.32 27.41 2.24
C GLY A 665 8.82 27.31 2.54
N GLY A 666 8.35 26.10 2.84
CA GLY A 666 7.09 25.80 3.52
C GLY A 666 5.85 26.63 3.13
N THR A 667 5.57 26.79 1.83
CA THR A 667 4.33 27.44 1.41
C THR A 667 3.13 26.50 1.57
N TYR A 668 2.04 27.06 2.12
CA TYR A 668 0.79 26.36 2.37
C TYR A 668 0.19 25.86 1.06
N ILE A 669 -0.10 24.56 0.98
CA ILE A 669 -0.71 23.98 -0.21
C ILE A 669 -2.22 24.09 -0.06
N GLN A 670 -2.84 24.93 -0.89
CA GLN A 670 -4.30 25.05 -0.94
C GLN A 670 -4.93 23.70 -1.28
N GLY A 671 -5.82 23.21 -0.42
CA GLY A 671 -6.49 21.92 -0.60
C GLY A 671 -5.84 20.73 0.11
N ALA A 672 -4.58 20.82 0.58
CA ALA A 672 -3.97 19.72 1.33
C ALA A 672 -4.50 19.64 2.78
N ILE A 673 -4.65 18.41 3.29
CA ILE A 673 -5.20 18.13 4.63
C ILE A 673 -4.13 18.35 5.70
N PHE A 674 -4.57 18.87 6.86
CA PHE A 674 -3.73 19.02 8.05
C PHE A 674 -3.48 17.70 8.80
N ASN A 675 -4.46 16.81 8.89
CA ASN A 675 -4.32 15.54 9.60
C ASN A 675 -4.16 14.35 8.62
N PRO A 676 -2.99 13.68 8.56
CA PRO A 676 -2.75 12.53 7.70
C PRO A 676 -3.68 11.34 7.97
N LYS A 677 -4.18 11.15 9.20
CA LYS A 677 -5.18 10.11 9.51
C LYS A 677 -6.43 10.30 8.66
N ILE A 678 -6.89 11.54 8.52
CA ILE A 678 -8.09 11.86 7.75
C ILE A 678 -7.83 11.71 6.26
N LEU A 679 -6.63 12.01 5.79
CA LEU A 679 -6.22 11.70 4.42
C LEU A 679 -6.32 10.20 4.15
N VAL A 680 -5.75 9.36 5.02
CA VAL A 680 -5.86 7.90 4.91
C VAL A 680 -7.32 7.45 4.86
N SER A 681 -8.19 7.98 5.73
CA SER A 681 -9.61 7.67 5.73
C SER A 681 -10.29 8.04 4.40
N ILE A 682 -10.01 9.23 3.86
CA ILE A 682 -10.58 9.69 2.59
C ILE A 682 -10.09 8.83 1.43
N LEU A 683 -8.81 8.45 1.39
CA LEU A 683 -8.25 7.58 0.36
C LEU A 683 -8.90 6.18 0.40
N ASN A 684 -9.12 5.63 1.60
CA ASN A 684 -9.83 4.36 1.80
C ASN A 684 -11.28 4.42 1.30
N ILE A 685 -12.02 5.46 1.69
CA ILE A 685 -13.39 5.68 1.23
C ILE A 685 -13.45 5.82 -0.29
N TYR A 686 -12.55 6.64 -0.86
CA TYR A 686 -12.52 6.88 -2.30
C TYR A 686 -12.20 5.62 -3.09
N ARG A 687 -11.22 4.80 -2.66
CA ARG A 687 -10.87 3.53 -3.32
C ARG A 687 -12.06 2.58 -3.38
N VAL A 688 -12.74 2.37 -2.25
CA VAL A 688 -13.90 1.48 -2.20
C VAL A 688 -15.07 2.08 -2.98
N HIS A 689 -15.27 3.40 -2.93
CA HIS A 689 -16.27 4.08 -3.77
C HIS A 689 -16.01 3.86 -5.27
N TYR A 690 -14.77 4.08 -5.69
CA TYR A 690 -14.30 3.88 -7.07
C TYR A 690 -14.57 2.45 -7.54
N ASN A 691 -14.31 1.45 -6.70
CA ASN A 691 -14.50 0.04 -7.06
C ASN A 691 -15.98 -0.37 -7.20
N PHE A 692 -16.83 0.06 -6.28
CA PHE A 692 -18.17 -0.55 -6.13
C PHE A 692 -19.33 0.32 -6.58
N PHE A 693 -19.18 1.65 -6.61
CA PHE A 693 -20.30 2.57 -6.81
C PHE A 693 -20.16 3.42 -8.07
N GLU A 694 -18.94 3.56 -8.59
CA GLU A 694 -18.70 4.42 -9.72
C GLU A 694 -18.69 3.66 -11.04
N GLU A 695 -19.74 3.85 -11.83
CA GLU A 695 -19.81 3.29 -13.17
C GLU A 695 -18.86 4.04 -14.10
N ARG A 696 -17.99 3.28 -14.76
CA ARG A 696 -17.00 3.81 -15.69
C ARG A 696 -17.04 3.05 -17.00
N SER A 697 -16.90 3.79 -18.09
CA SER A 697 -16.41 3.23 -19.33
C SER A 697 -14.95 2.86 -19.08
N TYR A 698 -14.67 1.58 -18.90
CA TYR A 698 -13.32 1.07 -18.85
C TYR A 698 -13.18 0.08 -19.98
N ALA A 699 -12.18 0.33 -20.80
CA ALA A 699 -11.68 -0.66 -21.72
C ALA A 699 -10.30 -1.06 -21.23
N CYS A 700 -10.09 -2.37 -21.19
CA CYS A 700 -8.76 -2.95 -21.05
C CYS A 700 -7.81 -2.25 -22.04
N PRO A 701 -6.52 -2.07 -21.73
CA PRO A 701 -5.58 -1.28 -22.55
C PRO A 701 -5.56 -1.54 -24.05
N TYR A 702 -6.02 -2.72 -24.47
CA TYR A 702 -6.05 -3.17 -25.86
C TYR A 702 -7.47 -3.27 -26.45
N ALA A 703 -8.51 -3.12 -25.63
CA ALA A 703 -9.91 -3.14 -26.05
C ALA A 703 -10.37 -1.80 -26.67
N GLU A 704 -9.73 -0.66 -26.35
CA GLU A 704 -10.05 0.66 -26.96
C GLU A 704 -9.61 0.80 -28.42
N ILE A 705 -8.90 -0.18 -28.96
CA ILE A 705 -8.33 -0.12 -30.30
C ILE A 705 -9.36 -0.55 -31.35
N ASP A 706 -10.35 -1.34 -30.95
CA ASP A 706 -11.32 -1.90 -31.88
C ASP A 706 -12.75 -1.47 -31.57
N ASP A 707 -13.32 -0.83 -32.59
CA ASP A 707 -14.72 -0.55 -32.81
C ASP A 707 -15.56 -1.85 -32.91
N LEU A 708 -15.46 -2.82 -31.98
CA LEU A 708 -16.09 -4.13 -32.18
C LEU A 708 -16.84 -4.75 -30.99
N ILE A 709 -16.92 -4.08 -29.83
CA ILE A 709 -17.49 -4.76 -28.64
C ILE A 709 -19.03 -4.77 -28.63
N ASP A 710 -19.72 -3.92 -29.40
CA ASP A 710 -21.16 -4.04 -29.68
C ASP A 710 -21.47 -3.36 -31.03
N PRO A 711 -22.45 -3.85 -31.82
CA PRO A 711 -22.92 -3.13 -32.99
C PRO A 711 -23.48 -1.76 -32.54
N PRO A 712 -23.10 -0.66 -33.22
CA PRO A 712 -23.56 0.66 -32.82
C PRO A 712 -25.09 0.73 -32.89
N VAL A 713 -25.72 1.28 -31.85
CA VAL A 713 -27.14 1.59 -31.89
C VAL A 713 -27.33 2.72 -32.90
N MET A 714 -28.21 2.51 -33.88
CA MET A 714 -28.54 3.50 -34.89
C MET A 714 -29.46 4.55 -34.25
N ILE A 715 -28.95 5.74 -34.02
CA ILE A 715 -29.75 6.83 -33.46
C ILE A 715 -30.30 7.66 -34.60
N GLN A 716 -31.62 7.70 -34.71
CA GLN A 716 -32.31 8.63 -35.57
C GLN A 716 -32.07 10.05 -35.10
N ARG A 717 -31.79 10.94 -36.05
CA ARG A 717 -31.49 12.34 -35.80
C ARG A 717 -32.45 13.15 -36.64
N ALA A 718 -32.94 14.24 -36.09
CA ALA A 718 -33.74 15.20 -36.82
C ALA A 718 -33.15 16.59 -36.59
N MET A 719 -33.23 17.44 -37.61
CA MET A 719 -32.74 18.82 -37.58
C MET A 719 -33.95 19.74 -37.73
N PRO A 720 -34.28 20.59 -36.73
CA PRO A 720 -35.41 21.49 -36.85
C PRO A 720 -35.13 22.55 -37.93
N ILE A 721 -36.14 22.86 -38.73
CA ILE A 721 -36.09 23.95 -39.70
C ILE A 721 -36.26 25.27 -38.91
N PRO A 722 -35.27 26.18 -38.91
CA PRO A 722 -35.34 27.40 -38.12
C PRO A 722 -36.61 28.22 -38.41
N GLY A 723 -37.33 28.61 -37.35
CA GLY A 723 -38.56 29.40 -37.46
C GLY A 723 -39.83 28.59 -37.74
N THR A 724 -39.76 27.25 -37.69
CA THR A 724 -40.91 26.36 -37.86
C THR A 724 -40.88 25.22 -36.83
N ASP A 725 -42.00 24.52 -36.67
CA ASP A 725 -42.09 23.29 -35.86
C ASP A 725 -41.75 22.02 -36.67
N GLU A 726 -41.28 22.18 -37.90
CA GLU A 726 -40.94 21.07 -38.80
C GLU A 726 -39.50 20.59 -38.60
N PHE A 727 -39.29 19.28 -38.79
CA PHE A 727 -38.00 18.62 -38.62
C PHE A 727 -37.58 17.88 -39.90
N VAL A 728 -36.30 18.00 -40.25
CA VAL A 728 -35.67 17.22 -41.32
C VAL A 728 -35.01 15.98 -40.71
N ASP A 729 -35.47 14.80 -41.11
CA ASP A 729 -34.82 13.55 -40.73
C ASP A 729 -33.42 13.46 -41.36
N LEU A 730 -32.43 13.26 -40.50
CA LEU A 730 -31.05 13.02 -40.88
C LEU A 730 -30.77 11.52 -40.86
N PRO A 731 -29.87 11.02 -41.74
CA PRO A 731 -29.49 9.62 -41.74
C PRO A 731 -29.03 9.19 -40.34
N PRO A 732 -29.53 8.04 -39.84
CA PRO A 732 -29.24 7.59 -38.50
C PRO A 732 -27.73 7.37 -38.35
N LYS A 733 -27.16 7.92 -37.27
CA LYS A 733 -25.73 7.81 -37.03
C LYS A 733 -25.47 6.66 -36.07
N PRO A 734 -24.50 5.76 -36.37
CA PRO A 734 -24.08 4.75 -35.41
C PRO A 734 -23.52 5.43 -34.16
N ARG A 735 -24.15 5.20 -33.01
CA ARG A 735 -23.64 5.64 -31.70
C ARG A 735 -23.41 4.43 -30.81
N ARG A 736 -22.15 4.23 -30.44
CA ARG A 736 -21.76 3.25 -29.43
C ARG A 736 -22.00 3.87 -28.06
N VAL A 737 -22.77 3.20 -27.21
CA VAL A 737 -22.87 3.56 -25.79
C VAL A 737 -21.97 2.57 -25.06
N PRO A 738 -20.81 3.00 -24.53
CA PRO A 738 -19.95 2.10 -23.77
C PRO A 738 -20.74 1.50 -22.60
N ALA A 739 -20.72 0.17 -22.43
CA ALA A 739 -21.29 -0.48 -21.27
C ALA A 739 -20.60 0.06 -20.00
N LYS A 740 -21.30 0.92 -19.27
CA LYS A 740 -20.78 1.45 -18.01
C LYS A 740 -20.96 0.38 -16.95
N LYS A 741 -19.86 -0.07 -16.36
CA LYS A 741 -19.86 -0.98 -15.21
C LYS A 741 -18.91 -0.44 -14.15
N THR A 742 -19.08 -0.87 -12.91
CA THR A 742 -18.08 -0.57 -11.87
C THR A 742 -16.89 -1.53 -12.01
N PRO A 743 -15.69 -1.17 -11.51
CA PRO A 743 -14.56 -2.10 -11.46
C PRO A 743 -14.91 -3.44 -10.79
N ALA A 744 -15.66 -3.44 -9.68
CA ALA A 744 -16.07 -4.66 -8.99
C ALA A 744 -16.98 -5.55 -9.84
N MET A 745 -17.92 -4.96 -10.60
CA MET A 745 -18.77 -5.71 -11.54
C MET A 745 -17.94 -6.36 -12.64
N ARG A 746 -16.98 -5.63 -13.25
CA ARG A 746 -16.06 -6.21 -14.24
C ARG A 746 -15.16 -7.29 -13.66
N HIS A 747 -14.83 -7.19 -12.38
CA HIS A 747 -14.04 -8.17 -11.65
C HIS A 747 -14.81 -9.47 -11.33
N GLY A 748 -16.12 -9.50 -11.59
CA GLY A 748 -16.97 -10.66 -11.31
C GLY A 748 -17.44 -10.74 -9.85
N MET A 749 -17.33 -9.65 -9.08
CA MET A 749 -17.91 -9.58 -7.75
C MET A 749 -19.43 -9.40 -7.86
N ASP A 750 -20.19 -10.11 -7.02
CA ASP A 750 -21.65 -10.01 -6.93
C ASP A 750 -22.08 -8.73 -6.17
N ALA A 751 -21.53 -7.58 -6.57
CA ALA A 751 -21.72 -6.28 -5.95
C ALA A 751 -22.58 -5.37 -6.82
N PHE A 752 -23.73 -5.89 -7.23
CA PHE A 752 -24.71 -5.19 -8.07
C PHE A 752 -26.13 -5.59 -7.67
N THR A 753 -27.10 -4.79 -8.08
CA THR A 753 -28.53 -5.10 -7.95
C THR A 753 -29.07 -5.41 -9.33
N LYS A 754 -29.79 -6.52 -9.48
CA LYS A 754 -30.52 -6.82 -10.72
C LYS A 754 -31.87 -6.10 -10.70
N LYS A 755 -32.15 -5.32 -11.73
CA LYS A 755 -33.48 -4.76 -11.98
C LYS A 755 -34.40 -5.81 -12.61
N LYS A 756 -35.71 -5.52 -12.66
CA LYS A 756 -36.71 -6.41 -13.27
C LYS A 756 -36.44 -6.67 -14.76
N ASP A 757 -35.81 -5.72 -15.44
CA ASP A 757 -35.40 -5.80 -16.85
C ASP A 757 -34.11 -6.61 -17.07
N GLY A 758 -33.52 -7.20 -16.02
CA GLY A 758 -32.28 -7.96 -16.08
C GLY A 758 -31.00 -7.11 -16.06
N SER A 759 -31.11 -5.77 -16.11
CA SER A 759 -29.94 -4.89 -16.06
C SER A 759 -29.30 -4.90 -14.67
N GLU A 760 -27.96 -4.87 -14.66
CA GLU A 760 -27.16 -4.81 -13.45
C GLU A 760 -26.79 -3.37 -13.15
N VAL A 761 -27.14 -2.89 -11.96
CA VAL A 761 -26.80 -1.55 -11.49
C VAL A 761 -25.93 -1.61 -10.23
N PRO A 762 -25.14 -0.56 -9.94
CA PRO A 762 -24.38 -0.47 -8.70
C PRO A 762 -25.26 -0.70 -7.45
N PRO A 763 -24.66 -1.14 -6.34
CA PRO A 763 -25.40 -1.37 -5.11
C PRO A 763 -25.93 -0.05 -4.57
N ASP A 764 -27.14 -0.08 -4.00
CA ASP A 764 -27.76 1.08 -3.37
C ASP A 764 -26.90 1.56 -2.19
N LEU A 765 -26.32 2.75 -2.35
CA LEU A 765 -25.42 3.37 -1.39
C LEU A 765 -26.05 3.53 0.00
N TYR A 766 -27.33 3.92 0.07
CA TYR A 766 -28.03 4.05 1.34
C TYR A 766 -28.15 2.69 2.04
N ARG A 767 -28.45 1.62 1.28
CA ARG A 767 -28.51 0.27 1.85
C ARG A 767 -27.17 -0.23 2.33
N VAL A 768 -26.08 0.10 1.63
CA VAL A 768 -24.73 -0.29 2.08
C VAL A 768 -24.37 0.46 3.35
N LEU A 769 -24.53 1.79 3.39
CA LEU A 769 -24.06 2.64 4.49
C LEU A 769 -24.59 2.25 5.88
N TYR A 770 -25.86 1.87 5.95
CA TYR A 770 -26.50 1.65 7.25
C TYR A 770 -26.49 0.20 7.69
N ARG A 771 -25.86 -0.74 6.97
CA ARG A 771 -25.77 -2.16 7.38
C ARG A 771 -24.56 -2.41 8.29
N PRO A 772 -24.65 -3.37 9.24
CA PRO A 772 -23.59 -3.71 10.17
C PRO A 772 -22.54 -4.62 9.52
N TRP A 773 -21.89 -4.17 8.44
CA TRP A 773 -20.95 -4.96 7.65
C TRP A 773 -19.80 -5.55 8.48
N LEU A 774 -19.28 -4.78 9.44
CA LEU A 774 -18.20 -5.21 10.33
C LEU A 774 -18.54 -6.48 11.11
N TYR A 775 -19.82 -6.71 11.40
CA TYR A 775 -20.30 -7.85 12.18
C TYR A 775 -20.91 -8.96 11.31
N MET A 776 -20.81 -8.88 9.99
CA MET A 776 -21.38 -9.90 9.10
C MET A 776 -20.79 -11.28 9.37
N GLY A 777 -21.63 -12.32 9.27
CA GLY A 777 -21.26 -13.69 9.61
C GLY A 777 -21.22 -14.00 11.12
N THR A 778 -21.31 -13.01 12.00
CA THR A 778 -21.34 -13.25 13.45
C THR A 778 -22.77 -13.35 14.01
N LYS A 779 -22.91 -13.95 15.20
CA LYS A 779 -24.17 -13.97 15.97
C LYS A 779 -24.70 -12.55 16.24
N LEU A 780 -23.80 -11.58 16.43
CA LEU A 780 -24.11 -10.18 16.67
C LEU A 780 -24.70 -9.52 15.40
N GLY A 781 -24.05 -9.68 14.26
CA GLY A 781 -24.53 -9.15 12.97
C GLY A 781 -25.89 -9.74 12.58
N ALA A 782 -26.07 -11.05 12.77
CA ALA A 782 -27.35 -11.71 12.53
C ALA A 782 -28.49 -11.12 13.38
N ARG A 783 -28.21 -10.73 14.63
CA ARG A 783 -29.20 -10.10 15.53
C ARG A 783 -29.55 -8.68 15.07
N PHE A 784 -28.57 -7.89 14.62
CA PHE A 784 -28.83 -6.58 14.03
C PHE A 784 -29.65 -6.69 12.72
N GLU A 785 -29.37 -7.66 11.86
CA GLU A 785 -30.05 -7.85 10.57
C GLU A 785 -31.48 -8.42 10.68
N ARG A 786 -31.72 -9.45 11.51
CA ARG A 786 -33.07 -10.05 11.72
C ARG A 786 -34.12 -9.01 12.11
N SER A 787 -33.69 -8.03 12.87
CA SER A 787 -34.55 -6.96 13.37
C SER A 787 -34.95 -5.93 12.30
N ARG A 788 -34.24 -5.88 11.16
CA ARG A 788 -34.60 -5.08 9.99
C ARG A 788 -35.58 -5.78 9.07
N GLY A 789 -35.47 -7.11 8.94
CA GLY A 789 -36.40 -7.92 8.13
C GLY A 789 -37.85 -7.78 8.57
N LYS A 790 -38.11 -7.74 9.90
CA LYS A 790 -39.46 -7.57 10.46
C LYS A 790 -40.08 -6.19 10.19
N ARG A 791 -39.26 -5.14 10.01
CA ARG A 791 -39.71 -3.78 9.71
C ARG A 791 -40.24 -3.63 8.26
N ARG A 792 -39.87 -4.57 7.39
CA ARG A 792 -40.32 -4.64 5.98
C ARG A 792 -41.73 -5.22 5.84
N GLN A 793 -42.13 -6.13 6.72
CA GLN A 793 -43.50 -6.66 6.72
C GLN A 793 -44.49 -5.61 7.26
N SER A 794 -44.15 -4.90 8.34
CA SER A 794 -45.05 -3.90 8.94
C SER A 794 -45.11 -2.54 8.21
N GLN A 795 -44.52 -2.40 7.03
CA GLN A 795 -44.64 -1.20 6.17
C GLN A 795 -45.26 -1.56 4.79
N ALA A 796 -45.53 -2.84 4.56
CA ALA A 796 -46.24 -3.34 3.39
C ALA A 796 -47.68 -3.77 3.74
N ASP A 797 -47.98 -3.90 5.03
CA ASP A 797 -49.31 -3.79 5.63
C ASP A 797 -49.54 -2.34 6.09
#